data_AF-A0A7Y2DBV9-F1
#
_entry.id   AF-A0A7Y2DBV9-F1
#
_cell.length_a   1.000
_cell.length_b   1.000
_cell.length_c   1.000
_cell.angle_alpha   90.00
_cell.angle_beta   90.00
_cell.angle_gamma   90.00
#
_symmetry.space_group_name_H-M   'P 1'
#
loop_
_entity.id
_entity.type
_entity.pdbx_description
1 polymer ?
#
loop_
_entity_poly.entity_id
_entity_poly.type
_entity_poly.pdbx_seq_one_letter_code
_entity_poly.pdbx_strand_id
1 'polypeptide(L)'
;MARKKPTTRDVIVHLHLFKNAGTSVARSLEDHFGPRFLSYDKPEAGGRLTSAELNDLIEANPKVEAFTSHQLRPPIVSSTKIHYLPIIFIRHPIDRIRSAYEFESKQGGTTLSSSLAGKTDFAGWIARHRTMNSSQCVNFQTSALGRPRDHRLGRVPRPTQDLINLGTAIDALDRLPAFGLVERYDESWQWITSWLHNFYPDFSAPPVKANTSGRAESLDQRLADIRDEIGDTAYERLLADNEFDLRLYDWAVGKFDRLAPHTLATDPIRVTESSIRPGGRLADSGRAHLVVHCGMANTGDRAIQTWAQRETARPDGKGSVRLLVDDQIDATTTTLAPSIDGPGELSRAFLMHWLVDGVDVDKRNDRFVRGVKRAAGDHPTVLLSSDGMAPLVNCGHEPFLHALETLALDFDVTVSMYVQPQHLALLSQWRSWGFSSGRLPSEWIRENQAALRYRDTVVQIAEHAPSVTFTMRPYRDDLFEGSSVVHDFTHHVLDIPGPHDHQAEPDAAALPLDVATLLRQASPGLLESGFKAGRQGQFEARRQLIADVISEWDLPESENAKRAAELVHRYAHAEFEASNHSLLEAYGWATDHLIPEPDTSADGTELEQLDALLAPADPPLAIDYLTAALVHIVKNTDRRERR
;
A
#
# COMPACT_ATOMS: atom_id res chain seq x y z
N MET A 1 1.12 -40.79 -11.03
CA MET A 1 -0.24 -40.30 -10.71
C MET A 1 -0.17 -38.78 -10.64
N ALA A 2 -0.77 -38.06 -11.59
CA ALA A 2 -0.78 -36.61 -11.56
C ALA A 2 -1.65 -36.13 -10.38
N ARG A 3 -1.06 -35.43 -9.41
CA ARG A 3 -1.81 -34.71 -8.38
C ARG A 3 -2.64 -33.64 -9.08
N LYS A 4 -3.96 -33.84 -9.13
CA LYS A 4 -4.92 -32.83 -9.58
C LYS A 4 -4.77 -31.62 -8.64
N LYS A 5 -4.29 -30.47 -9.13
CA LYS A 5 -4.28 -29.22 -8.36
C LYS A 5 -5.69 -29.01 -7.79
N PRO A 6 -5.87 -28.72 -6.49
CA PRO A 6 -7.18 -28.35 -5.99
C PRO A 6 -7.60 -27.07 -6.71
N THR A 7 -8.76 -27.11 -7.37
CA THR A 7 -9.37 -25.94 -7.99
C THR A 7 -9.98 -25.10 -6.87
N THR A 8 -9.34 -23.99 -6.52
CA THR A 8 -9.91 -23.00 -5.61
C THR A 8 -11.18 -22.43 -6.22
N ARG A 9 -12.24 -22.30 -5.42
CA ARG A 9 -13.56 -21.84 -5.86
C ARG A 9 -13.79 -20.40 -5.42
N ASP A 10 -14.14 -19.53 -6.37
CA ASP A 10 -14.53 -18.16 -6.08
C ASP A 10 -15.94 -18.11 -5.47
N VAL A 11 -16.14 -17.23 -4.49
CA VAL A 11 -17.44 -16.94 -3.86
C VAL A 11 -17.54 -15.46 -3.54
N ILE A 12 -18.59 -14.82 -4.06
CA ILE A 12 -18.92 -13.44 -3.73
C ILE A 12 -19.45 -13.37 -2.29
N VAL A 13 -18.91 -12.44 -1.50
CA VAL A 13 -19.34 -12.25 -0.11
C VAL A 13 -19.75 -10.80 0.09
N HIS A 14 -21.05 -10.55 0.22
CA HIS A 14 -21.58 -9.22 0.48
C HIS A 14 -21.69 -8.95 1.99
N LEU A 15 -20.84 -8.04 2.47
CA LEU A 15 -20.83 -7.54 3.84
C LEU A 15 -21.98 -6.53 4.02
N HIS A 16 -23.14 -7.03 4.45
CA HIS A 16 -24.37 -6.24 4.51
C HIS A 16 -24.39 -5.32 5.73
N LEU A 17 -23.75 -4.14 5.60
CA LEU A 17 -23.83 -3.11 6.63
C LEU A 17 -25.24 -2.50 6.68
N PHE A 18 -25.75 -2.36 7.90
CA PHE A 18 -27.11 -1.86 8.12
C PHE A 18 -27.31 -0.46 7.52
N LYS A 19 -28.29 -0.37 6.60
CA LYS A 19 -28.71 0.84 5.88
C LYS A 19 -27.72 1.42 4.87
N ASN A 20 -26.79 0.61 4.40
CA ASN A 20 -25.86 0.94 3.33
C ASN A 20 -26.22 0.23 2.01
N ALA A 21 -27.47 0.39 1.55
CA ALA A 21 -28.00 -0.24 0.33
C ALA A 21 -27.89 -1.78 0.24
N GLY A 22 -27.60 -2.49 1.32
CA GLY A 22 -27.35 -3.92 1.23
C GLY A 22 -28.55 -4.78 0.79
N THR A 23 -29.79 -4.32 0.97
CA THR A 23 -30.97 -4.99 0.39
C THR A 23 -30.97 -4.93 -1.14
N SER A 24 -30.53 -3.79 -1.71
CA SER A 24 -30.41 -3.61 -3.16
C SER A 24 -29.37 -4.56 -3.74
N VAL A 25 -28.18 -4.62 -3.11
CA VAL A 25 -27.09 -5.50 -3.51
C VAL A 25 -27.49 -6.98 -3.37
N ALA A 26 -28.07 -7.36 -2.24
CA ALA A 26 -28.53 -8.73 -2.00
C ALA A 26 -29.54 -9.17 -3.06
N ARG A 27 -30.46 -8.28 -3.45
CA ARG A 27 -31.45 -8.57 -4.49
C ARG A 27 -30.82 -8.69 -5.88
N SER A 28 -29.89 -7.81 -6.24
CA SER A 28 -29.14 -7.94 -7.51
C SER A 28 -28.36 -9.28 -7.58
N LEU A 29 -27.77 -9.71 -6.47
CA LEU A 29 -27.10 -11.02 -6.39
C LEU A 29 -28.09 -12.19 -6.46
N GLU A 30 -29.21 -12.11 -5.75
CA GLU A 30 -30.27 -13.13 -5.77
C GLU A 30 -30.88 -13.28 -7.17
N ASP A 31 -31.21 -12.17 -7.83
CA ASP A 31 -31.79 -12.15 -9.17
C ASP A 31 -30.85 -12.80 -10.21
N HIS A 32 -29.53 -12.64 -10.05
CA HIS A 32 -28.53 -13.22 -10.95
C HIS A 32 -28.20 -14.69 -10.64
N PHE A 33 -27.90 -15.00 -9.37
CA PHE A 33 -27.41 -16.33 -8.97
C PHE A 33 -28.53 -17.33 -8.66
N GLY A 34 -29.74 -16.86 -8.38
CA GLY A 34 -30.91 -17.69 -8.09
C GLY A 34 -30.62 -18.71 -6.97
N PRO A 35 -30.79 -20.03 -7.20
CA PRO A 35 -30.49 -21.06 -6.20
C PRO A 35 -29.03 -21.13 -5.73
N ARG A 36 -28.11 -20.40 -6.40
CA ARG A 36 -26.69 -20.30 -6.04
C ARG A 36 -26.40 -19.09 -5.13
N PHE A 37 -27.42 -18.33 -4.75
CA PHE A 37 -27.34 -17.28 -3.74
C PHE A 37 -27.75 -17.81 -2.37
N LEU A 38 -27.03 -17.39 -1.32
CA LEU A 38 -27.36 -17.72 0.06
C LEU A 38 -27.34 -16.46 0.94
N SER A 39 -28.44 -16.20 1.63
CA SER A 39 -28.52 -15.21 2.71
C SER A 39 -28.59 -15.94 4.04
N TYR A 40 -27.68 -15.64 4.97
CA TYR A 40 -27.67 -16.28 6.28
C TYR A 40 -27.23 -15.32 7.38
N ASP A 41 -27.97 -15.32 8.48
CA ASP A 41 -27.61 -14.69 9.74
C ASP A 41 -27.91 -15.66 10.89
N LYS A 42 -27.12 -15.60 11.96
CA LYS A 42 -27.44 -16.32 13.20
C LYS A 42 -28.69 -15.72 13.86
N PRO A 43 -29.43 -16.49 14.68
CA PRO A 43 -30.61 -16.00 15.38
C PRO A 43 -30.38 -14.74 16.23
N GLU A 44 -29.17 -14.58 16.79
CA GLU A 44 -28.82 -13.41 17.57
C GLU A 44 -28.56 -12.19 16.66
N ALA A 45 -29.46 -11.21 16.68
CA ALA A 45 -29.35 -10.01 15.82
C ALA A 45 -28.02 -9.21 15.97
N GLY A 46 -27.35 -9.31 17.13
CA GLY A 46 -26.03 -8.70 17.38
C GLY A 46 -24.84 -9.64 17.18
N GLY A 47 -25.09 -10.85 16.65
CA GLY A 47 -24.08 -11.87 16.42
C GLY A 47 -23.05 -11.46 15.38
N ARG A 48 -21.93 -12.19 15.36
CA ARG A 48 -20.91 -12.11 14.31
C ARG A 48 -20.69 -13.48 13.70
N LEU A 49 -20.54 -13.51 12.39
CA LEU A 49 -20.10 -14.69 11.65
C LEU A 49 -18.58 -14.60 11.47
N THR A 50 -17.86 -15.62 11.95
CA THR A 50 -16.41 -15.70 11.77
C THR A 50 -16.07 -16.26 10.39
N SER A 51 -14.84 -16.04 9.91
CA SER A 51 -14.37 -16.62 8.64
C SER A 51 -14.39 -18.15 8.65
N ALA A 52 -14.17 -18.78 9.81
CA ALA A 52 -14.28 -20.23 9.96
C ALA A 52 -15.73 -20.72 9.77
N GLU A 53 -16.69 -20.05 10.39
CA GLU A 53 -18.12 -20.40 10.23
C GLU A 53 -18.62 -20.11 8.80
N LEU A 54 -18.11 -19.04 8.18
CA LEU A 54 -18.37 -18.79 6.76
C LEU A 54 -17.82 -19.93 5.90
N ASN A 55 -16.59 -20.38 6.13
CA ASN A 55 -16.01 -21.53 5.43
C ASN A 55 -16.89 -22.78 5.60
N ASP A 56 -17.31 -23.10 6.83
CA ASP A 56 -18.16 -24.28 7.09
C ASP A 56 -19.50 -24.19 6.34
N LEU A 57 -20.14 -23.01 6.34
CA LEU A 57 -21.39 -22.77 5.61
C LEU A 57 -21.21 -22.92 4.10
N ILE A 58 -20.13 -22.38 3.55
CA ILE A 58 -19.85 -22.37 2.11
C ILE A 58 -19.37 -23.74 1.62
N GLU A 59 -18.63 -24.50 2.44
CA GLU A 59 -18.29 -25.90 2.16
C GLU A 59 -19.52 -26.82 2.23
N ALA A 60 -20.43 -26.60 3.18
CA ALA A 60 -21.69 -27.34 3.28
C ALA A 60 -22.66 -27.04 2.11
N ASN A 61 -22.49 -25.92 1.42
CA ASN A 61 -23.32 -25.48 0.30
C ASN A 61 -22.47 -25.29 -0.98
N PRO A 62 -22.00 -26.37 -1.61
CA PRO A 62 -21.00 -26.29 -2.69
C PRO A 62 -21.47 -25.62 -3.98
N LYS A 63 -22.78 -25.38 -4.12
CA LYS A 63 -23.38 -24.67 -5.27
C LYS A 63 -23.47 -23.16 -5.06
N VAL A 64 -23.18 -22.65 -3.86
CA VAL A 64 -23.32 -21.22 -3.54
C VAL A 64 -22.18 -20.45 -4.17
N GLU A 65 -22.50 -19.49 -5.03
CA GLU A 65 -21.55 -18.58 -5.69
C GLU A 65 -21.63 -17.16 -5.11
N ALA A 66 -22.73 -16.80 -4.43
CA ALA A 66 -22.88 -15.53 -3.75
C ALA A 66 -23.50 -15.70 -2.36
N PHE A 67 -22.92 -15.02 -1.37
CA PHE A 67 -23.31 -15.06 0.03
C PHE A 67 -23.56 -13.65 0.57
N THR A 68 -24.56 -13.46 1.42
CA THR A 68 -24.75 -12.20 2.15
C THR A 68 -25.12 -12.42 3.61
N SER A 69 -24.64 -11.52 4.48
CA SER A 69 -24.95 -11.54 5.91
C SER A 69 -24.79 -10.15 6.53
N HIS A 70 -25.67 -9.82 7.48
CA HIS A 70 -25.55 -8.63 8.33
C HIS A 70 -24.51 -8.80 9.44
N GLN A 71 -24.01 -10.02 9.65
CA GLN A 71 -23.12 -10.40 10.76
C GLN A 71 -21.67 -10.62 10.31
N LEU A 72 -21.38 -10.52 9.01
CA LEU A 72 -20.03 -10.56 8.46
C LEU A 72 -19.33 -9.21 8.55
N ARG A 73 -18.08 -9.21 8.99
CA ARG A 73 -17.20 -8.03 9.04
C ARG A 73 -15.80 -8.40 8.55
N PRO A 74 -14.98 -7.45 8.07
CA PRO A 74 -13.58 -7.71 7.76
C PRO A 74 -12.79 -8.13 9.01
N PRO A 75 -11.66 -8.83 8.85
CA PRO A 75 -11.13 -9.36 7.60
C PRO A 75 -11.85 -10.66 7.18
N ILE A 76 -12.16 -10.78 5.88
CA ILE A 76 -12.60 -12.04 5.30
C ILE A 76 -11.36 -12.77 4.80
N VAL A 77 -11.13 -13.98 5.33
CA VAL A 77 -9.92 -14.75 5.06
C VAL A 77 -10.30 -15.94 4.18
N SER A 78 -9.78 -15.93 2.95
CA SER A 78 -9.87 -17.06 2.01
C SER A 78 -9.18 -18.30 2.57
N SER A 79 -9.68 -19.47 2.21
CA SER A 79 -9.04 -20.74 2.53
C SER A 79 -8.31 -21.29 1.31
N THR A 80 -7.60 -22.40 1.47
CA THR A 80 -6.97 -23.10 0.34
C THR A 80 -7.99 -23.61 -0.69
N LYS A 81 -9.26 -23.75 -0.32
CA LYS A 81 -10.33 -24.26 -1.19
C LYS A 81 -11.27 -23.17 -1.70
N ILE A 82 -11.42 -22.07 -0.98
CA ILE A 82 -12.40 -21.02 -1.28
C ILE A 82 -11.69 -19.66 -1.30
N HIS A 83 -11.83 -18.97 -2.41
CA HIS A 83 -11.39 -17.59 -2.59
C HIS A 83 -12.60 -16.66 -2.47
N TYR A 84 -12.58 -15.76 -1.48
CA TYR A 84 -13.69 -14.84 -1.25
C TYR A 84 -13.49 -13.53 -2.02
N LEU A 85 -14.57 -13.08 -2.66
CA LEU A 85 -14.67 -11.80 -3.35
C LEU A 85 -15.58 -10.86 -2.53
N PRO A 86 -15.03 -10.12 -1.55
CA PRO A 86 -15.82 -9.28 -0.67
C PRO A 86 -16.39 -8.05 -1.40
N ILE A 87 -17.68 -7.77 -1.18
CA ILE A 87 -18.37 -6.58 -1.65
C ILE A 87 -18.92 -5.84 -0.44
N ILE A 88 -18.75 -4.52 -0.41
CA ILE A 88 -19.31 -3.67 0.63
C ILE A 88 -19.78 -2.33 0.07
N PHE A 89 -20.82 -1.79 0.69
CA PHE A 89 -21.27 -0.43 0.48
C PHE A 89 -21.18 0.38 1.78
N ILE A 90 -20.86 1.66 1.62
CA ILE A 90 -20.83 2.68 2.67
C ILE A 90 -21.71 3.87 2.24
N ARG A 91 -22.15 4.65 3.22
CA ARG A 91 -23.08 5.77 3.03
C ARG A 91 -22.65 6.96 3.86
N HIS A 92 -23.04 8.16 3.45
CA HIS A 92 -22.86 9.34 4.29
C HIS A 92 -23.53 9.10 5.65
N PRO A 93 -22.80 9.21 6.79
CA PRO A 93 -23.26 8.67 8.06
C PRO A 93 -24.54 9.33 8.58
N ILE A 94 -24.71 10.63 8.33
CA ILE A 94 -25.91 11.36 8.76
C ILE A 94 -27.14 10.92 7.95
N ASP A 95 -26.97 10.73 6.65
CA ASP A 95 -28.04 10.25 5.76
C ASP A 95 -28.37 8.77 6.05
N ARG A 96 -27.38 7.97 6.44
CA ARG A 96 -27.57 6.60 6.93
C ARG A 96 -28.40 6.56 8.22
N ILE A 97 -28.14 7.45 9.17
CA ILE A 97 -28.89 7.55 10.43
C ILE A 97 -30.35 7.91 10.15
N ARG A 98 -30.62 8.87 9.26
CA ARG A 98 -31.97 9.19 8.81
C ARG A 98 -32.67 7.99 8.17
N SER A 99 -31.97 7.30 7.27
CA SER A 99 -32.48 6.08 6.63
C SER A 99 -32.80 4.97 7.64
N ALA A 100 -32.00 4.83 8.70
CA ALA A 100 -32.25 3.91 9.80
C ALA A 100 -33.53 4.27 10.56
N TYR A 101 -33.69 5.54 10.96
CA TYR A 101 -34.89 6.01 11.63
C TYR A 101 -36.16 5.74 10.83
N GLU A 102 -36.16 6.05 9.54
CA GLU A 102 -37.32 5.83 8.66
C GLU A 102 -37.68 4.35 8.51
N PHE A 103 -36.66 3.49 8.46
CA PHE A 103 -36.86 2.04 8.40
C PHE A 103 -37.44 1.50 9.70
N GLU A 104 -36.85 1.88 10.84
CA GLU A 104 -37.29 1.47 12.17
C GLU A 104 -38.72 1.99 12.47
N SER A 105 -39.06 3.20 12.03
CA SER A 105 -40.41 3.76 12.16
C SER A 105 -41.46 2.94 11.40
N LYS A 106 -41.09 2.41 10.22
CA LYS A 106 -41.98 1.57 9.39
C LYS A 106 -42.10 0.14 9.89
N GLN A 107 -41.13 -0.36 10.64
CA GLN A 107 -41.10 -1.73 11.19
C GLN A 107 -42.13 -1.98 12.29
N GLY A 108 -42.70 -0.93 12.90
CA GLY A 108 -43.87 -1.07 13.79
C GLY A 108 -43.61 -1.73 15.15
N GLY A 109 -42.39 -1.64 15.70
CA GLY A 109 -42.11 -1.99 17.11
C GLY A 109 -41.62 -3.41 17.40
N THR A 110 -41.13 -4.13 16.39
CA THR A 110 -40.51 -5.46 16.49
C THR A 110 -39.20 -5.48 17.28
N THR A 111 -38.52 -4.34 17.41
CA THR A 111 -37.26 -4.16 18.12
C THR A 111 -37.38 -2.97 19.07
N LEU A 112 -36.45 -2.87 20.03
CA LEU A 112 -36.41 -1.71 20.93
C LEU A 112 -36.18 -0.40 20.14
N SER A 113 -35.40 -0.46 19.05
CA SER A 113 -35.14 0.67 18.15
C SER A 113 -36.39 1.07 17.36
N SER A 114 -37.13 0.12 16.77
CA SER A 114 -38.38 0.41 16.05
C SER A 114 -39.50 0.88 16.97
N SER A 115 -39.55 0.36 18.20
CA SER A 115 -40.51 0.84 19.21
C SER A 115 -40.21 2.29 19.61
N LEU A 116 -38.93 2.66 19.73
CA LEU A 116 -38.52 4.04 19.97
C LEU A 116 -38.84 4.93 18.77
N ALA A 117 -38.50 4.50 17.56
CA ALA A 117 -38.72 5.27 16.33
C ALA A 117 -40.21 5.58 16.10
N GLY A 118 -41.12 4.65 16.43
CA GLY A 118 -42.55 4.89 16.37
C GLY A 118 -43.12 5.77 17.49
N LYS A 119 -42.35 6.06 18.55
CA LYS A 119 -42.79 6.84 19.74
C LYS A 119 -42.13 8.22 19.84
N THR A 120 -41.07 8.46 19.08
CA THR A 120 -40.31 9.71 19.11
C THR A 120 -40.12 10.27 17.71
N ASP A 121 -39.99 11.58 17.61
CA ASP A 121 -39.43 12.22 16.42
C ASP A 121 -37.96 11.82 16.20
N PHE A 122 -37.38 12.26 15.09
CA PHE A 122 -36.02 11.91 14.72
C PHE A 122 -34.99 12.38 15.76
N ALA A 123 -35.14 13.61 16.27
CA ALA A 123 -34.29 14.16 17.32
C ALA A 123 -34.37 13.35 18.62
N GLY A 124 -35.58 13.00 19.06
CA GLY A 124 -35.81 12.15 20.23
C GLY A 124 -35.24 10.75 20.06
N TRP A 125 -35.31 10.19 18.85
CA TRP A 125 -34.74 8.87 18.55
C TRP A 125 -33.21 8.88 18.66
N ILE A 126 -32.53 9.87 18.07
CA ILE A 126 -31.08 10.07 18.19
C ILE A 126 -30.67 10.22 19.66
N ALA A 127 -31.36 11.09 20.40
CA ALA A 127 -31.08 11.33 21.81
C ALA A 127 -31.19 10.04 22.64
N ARG A 128 -32.19 9.20 22.36
CA ARG A 128 -32.37 7.90 23.04
C ARG A 128 -31.26 6.91 22.71
N HIS A 129 -30.86 6.78 21.44
CA HIS A 129 -29.73 5.92 21.08
C HIS A 129 -28.43 6.34 21.75
N ARG A 130 -28.24 7.66 21.92
CA ARG A 130 -27.11 8.21 22.66
C ARG A 130 -27.15 7.85 24.15
N THR A 131 -28.30 8.02 24.82
CA THR A 131 -28.45 7.65 26.24
C THR A 131 -28.24 6.15 26.46
N MET A 132 -28.73 5.32 25.53
CA MET A 132 -28.52 3.88 25.54
C MET A 132 -27.12 3.46 25.10
N ASN A 133 -26.31 4.43 24.66
CA ASN A 133 -24.93 4.21 24.28
C ASN A 133 -24.77 3.22 23.11
N SER A 134 -25.73 3.27 22.19
CA SER A 134 -25.84 2.42 21.01
C SER A 134 -24.94 2.92 19.88
N SER A 135 -24.24 2.01 19.20
CA SER A 135 -23.46 2.33 18.00
C SER A 135 -24.33 2.62 16.77
N GLN A 136 -25.66 2.45 16.84
CA GLN A 136 -26.57 2.68 15.72
C GLN A 136 -26.57 4.14 15.22
N CYS A 137 -26.17 5.10 16.06
CA CYS A 137 -26.10 6.53 15.72
C CYS A 137 -24.70 7.15 15.94
N VAL A 138 -23.67 6.34 16.23
CA VAL A 138 -22.33 6.81 16.61
C VAL A 138 -21.28 5.93 15.94
N ASN A 139 -20.53 6.48 14.99
CA ASN A 139 -19.41 5.83 14.27
C ASN A 139 -19.69 4.37 13.88
N PHE A 140 -20.88 4.13 13.32
CA PHE A 140 -21.35 2.77 13.06
C PHE A 140 -20.46 2.04 12.05
N GLN A 141 -20.12 2.72 10.95
CA GLN A 141 -19.39 2.12 9.83
C GLN A 141 -17.93 1.88 10.22
N THR A 142 -17.28 2.86 10.85
CA THR A 142 -15.96 2.74 11.44
C THR A 142 -15.91 1.60 12.46
N SER A 143 -16.89 1.50 13.36
CA SER A 143 -16.92 0.40 14.33
C SER A 143 -17.22 -0.96 13.69
N ALA A 144 -17.96 -1.00 12.57
CA ALA A 144 -18.26 -2.22 11.87
C ALA A 144 -17.03 -2.76 11.13
N LEU A 145 -16.26 -1.88 10.49
CA LEU A 145 -15.08 -2.21 9.70
C LEU A 145 -13.79 -2.26 10.50
N GLY A 146 -13.80 -1.65 11.69
CA GLY A 146 -12.69 -1.70 12.63
C GLY A 146 -12.54 -3.05 13.33
N ARG A 147 -11.56 -3.12 14.24
CA ARG A 147 -11.24 -4.37 14.93
C ARG A 147 -12.40 -4.85 15.81
N PRO A 148 -12.63 -6.17 15.88
CA PRO A 148 -13.49 -6.73 16.92
C PRO A 148 -13.01 -6.25 18.30
N ARG A 149 -13.91 -5.75 19.14
CA ARG A 149 -13.57 -5.46 20.55
C ARG A 149 -13.05 -6.73 21.19
N ASP A 150 -11.76 -6.74 21.55
CA ASP A 150 -11.20 -7.79 22.38
C ASP A 150 -11.60 -7.52 23.83
N HIS A 151 -12.58 -8.29 24.30
CA HIS A 151 -13.06 -8.19 25.67
C HIS A 151 -11.99 -8.56 26.72
N ARG A 152 -10.86 -9.15 26.31
CA ARG A 152 -9.72 -9.50 27.19
C ARG A 152 -8.80 -8.32 27.48
N LEU A 153 -8.79 -7.27 26.63
CA LEU A 153 -7.90 -6.10 26.77
C LEU A 153 -8.43 -5.01 27.73
N GLY A 154 -9.54 -5.26 28.43
CA GLY A 154 -10.16 -4.29 29.33
C GLY A 154 -10.82 -3.11 28.60
N ARG A 155 -11.24 -2.09 29.35
CA ARG A 155 -11.87 -0.88 28.78
C ARG A 155 -10.82 0.04 28.17
N VAL A 156 -10.59 -0.07 26.86
CA VAL A 156 -9.94 1.00 26.08
C VAL A 156 -10.85 2.24 26.06
N PRO A 157 -10.35 3.46 26.33
CA PRO A 157 -11.11 4.68 26.16
C PRO A 157 -11.67 4.79 24.73
N ARG A 158 -12.94 5.17 24.59
CA ARG A 158 -13.63 5.21 23.28
C ARG A 158 -12.89 6.00 22.20
N PRO A 159 -12.36 7.21 22.46
CA PRO A 159 -11.68 7.97 21.41
C PRO A 159 -10.46 7.21 20.85
N THR A 160 -9.71 6.51 21.71
CA THR A 160 -8.56 5.69 21.31
C THR A 160 -9.01 4.47 20.50
N GLN A 161 -10.10 3.82 20.91
CA GLN A 161 -10.65 2.69 20.17
C GLN A 161 -11.20 3.12 18.80
N ASP A 162 -11.85 4.28 18.72
CA ASP A 162 -12.45 4.78 17.49
C ASP A 162 -11.38 5.24 16.48
N LEU A 163 -10.25 5.78 16.95
CA LEU A 163 -9.09 6.08 16.10
C LEU A 163 -8.43 4.80 15.54
N ILE A 164 -8.24 3.77 16.37
CA ILE A 164 -7.74 2.45 15.91
C ILE A 164 -8.70 1.83 14.91
N ASN A 165 -10.01 1.94 15.18
CA ASN A 165 -11.04 1.45 14.28
C ASN A 165 -11.06 2.22 12.96
N LEU A 166 -10.80 3.54 12.96
CA LEU A 166 -10.71 4.33 11.73
C LEU A 166 -9.56 3.84 10.85
N GLY A 167 -8.35 3.69 11.39
CA GLY A 167 -7.22 3.15 10.62
C GLY A 167 -7.52 1.77 10.05
N THR A 168 -8.07 0.87 10.87
CA THR A 168 -8.43 -0.48 10.42
C THR A 168 -9.56 -0.47 9.37
N ALA A 169 -10.54 0.43 9.50
CA ALA A 169 -11.64 0.55 8.56
C ALA A 169 -11.17 1.09 7.19
N ILE A 170 -10.25 2.05 7.21
CA ILE A 170 -9.57 2.55 6.01
C ILE A 170 -8.79 1.39 5.36
N ASP A 171 -7.92 0.70 6.11
CA ASP A 171 -7.16 -0.44 5.59
C ASP A 171 -8.07 -1.53 5.00
N ALA A 172 -9.21 -1.78 5.64
CA ALA A 172 -10.17 -2.78 5.19
C ALA A 172 -10.83 -2.39 3.86
N LEU A 173 -11.17 -1.11 3.66
CA LEU A 173 -11.70 -0.63 2.37
C LEU A 173 -10.59 -0.50 1.32
N ASP A 174 -9.39 -0.11 1.74
CA ASP A 174 -8.27 0.14 0.84
C ASP A 174 -7.82 -1.14 0.11
N ARG A 175 -7.85 -2.26 0.83
CA ARG A 175 -7.54 -3.59 0.28
C ARG A 175 -8.62 -4.17 -0.64
N LEU A 176 -9.81 -3.57 -0.70
CA LEU A 176 -10.87 -4.06 -1.58
C LEU A 176 -10.61 -3.61 -3.01
N PRO A 177 -10.70 -4.51 -4.00
CA PRO A 177 -10.55 -4.13 -5.41
C PRO A 177 -11.66 -3.18 -5.90
N ALA A 178 -12.84 -3.26 -5.29
CA ALA A 178 -13.95 -2.34 -5.52
C ALA A 178 -14.85 -2.28 -4.27
N PHE A 179 -15.48 -1.12 -4.06
CA PHE A 179 -16.52 -0.92 -3.03
C PHE A 179 -17.55 0.08 -3.54
N GLY A 180 -18.67 0.20 -2.82
CA GLY A 180 -19.75 1.08 -3.23
C GLY A 180 -20.06 2.24 -2.30
N LEU A 181 -20.45 3.36 -2.90
CA LEU A 181 -21.09 4.49 -2.25
C LEU A 181 -22.59 4.45 -2.52
N VAL A 182 -23.40 4.53 -1.47
CA VAL A 182 -24.86 4.52 -1.63
C VAL A 182 -25.36 5.70 -2.44
N GLU A 183 -24.77 6.88 -2.28
CA GLU A 183 -25.15 8.09 -3.01
C GLU A 183 -24.83 8.00 -4.50
N ARG A 184 -23.83 7.19 -4.88
CA ARG A 184 -23.42 6.92 -6.26
C ARG A 184 -23.67 5.44 -6.61
N TYR A 185 -24.84 4.92 -6.23
CA TYR A 185 -25.14 3.48 -6.29
C TYR A 185 -24.93 2.86 -7.67
N ASP A 186 -25.40 3.52 -8.73
CA ASP A 186 -25.33 2.95 -10.08
C ASP A 186 -23.87 2.86 -10.56
N GLU A 187 -23.10 3.92 -10.35
CA GLU A 187 -21.66 3.96 -10.69
C GLU A 187 -20.88 2.96 -9.84
N SER A 188 -21.22 2.85 -8.56
CA SER A 188 -20.63 1.89 -7.63
C SER A 188 -20.88 0.46 -8.04
N TRP A 189 -22.12 0.16 -8.41
CA TRP A 189 -22.52 -1.16 -8.85
C TRP A 189 -21.82 -1.53 -10.15
N GLN A 190 -21.66 -0.58 -11.06
CA GLN A 190 -20.94 -0.77 -12.30
C GLN A 190 -19.45 -1.05 -12.04
N TRP A 191 -18.79 -0.31 -11.15
CA TRP A 191 -17.38 -0.55 -10.77
C TRP A 191 -17.18 -1.96 -10.17
N ILE A 192 -18.05 -2.34 -9.22
CA ILE A 192 -18.04 -3.67 -8.61
C ILE A 192 -18.28 -4.76 -9.66
N THR A 193 -19.24 -4.57 -10.55
CA THR A 193 -19.57 -5.54 -11.61
C THR A 193 -18.40 -5.74 -12.58
N SER A 194 -17.73 -4.65 -12.99
CA SER A 194 -16.53 -4.72 -13.83
C SER A 194 -15.42 -5.55 -13.17
N TRP A 195 -15.19 -5.37 -11.87
CA TRP A 195 -14.22 -6.19 -11.14
C TRP A 195 -14.64 -7.67 -11.06
N LEU A 196 -15.90 -7.95 -10.76
CA LEU A 196 -16.44 -9.32 -10.62
C LEU A 196 -16.40 -10.10 -11.93
N HIS A 197 -16.48 -9.44 -13.09
CA HIS A 197 -16.38 -10.07 -14.40
C HIS A 197 -15.08 -10.87 -14.61
N ASN A 198 -14.00 -10.51 -13.89
CA ASN A 198 -12.75 -11.27 -13.92
C ASN A 198 -12.88 -12.69 -13.37
N PHE A 199 -13.90 -12.94 -12.54
CA PHE A 199 -14.16 -14.22 -11.88
C PHE A 199 -15.46 -14.87 -12.39
N TYR A 200 -16.46 -14.05 -12.69
CA TYR A 200 -17.75 -14.47 -13.22
C TYR A 200 -18.04 -13.74 -14.55
N PRO A 201 -17.53 -14.23 -15.70
CA PRO A 201 -17.69 -13.56 -16.99
C PRO A 201 -19.14 -13.32 -17.42
N ASP A 202 -20.06 -14.19 -16.97
CA ASP A 202 -21.48 -14.08 -17.26
C ASP A 202 -22.25 -13.20 -16.25
N PHE A 203 -21.57 -12.60 -15.26
CA PHE A 203 -22.19 -11.80 -14.21
C PHE A 203 -22.79 -10.51 -14.79
N SER A 204 -24.10 -10.51 -15.01
CA SER A 204 -24.84 -9.38 -15.55
C SER A 204 -26.07 -9.12 -14.66
N ALA A 205 -25.83 -8.57 -13.47
CA ALA A 205 -26.89 -8.16 -12.56
C ALA A 205 -27.19 -6.65 -12.73
N PRO A 206 -28.39 -6.25 -13.19
CA PRO A 206 -28.72 -4.83 -13.28
C PRO A 206 -28.80 -4.21 -11.87
N PRO A 207 -28.51 -2.90 -11.74
CA PRO A 207 -28.63 -2.21 -10.46
C PRO A 207 -30.10 -2.19 -10.00
N VAL A 208 -30.41 -2.88 -8.90
CA VAL A 208 -31.76 -2.88 -8.32
C VAL A 208 -31.85 -1.83 -7.23
N LYS A 209 -32.58 -0.73 -7.45
CA LYS A 209 -32.85 0.26 -6.40
C LYS A 209 -34.01 -0.20 -5.50
N ALA A 210 -33.74 -1.05 -4.52
CA ALA A 210 -34.74 -1.45 -3.51
C ALA A 210 -34.90 -0.35 -2.44
N ASN A 211 -36.14 0.05 -2.14
CA ASN A 211 -36.50 1.03 -1.11
C ASN A 211 -36.03 2.48 -1.37
N THR A 212 -36.06 2.95 -2.61
CA THR A 212 -36.04 4.40 -2.90
C THR A 212 -37.34 5.03 -2.43
N SER A 213 -37.38 5.49 -1.19
CA SER A 213 -38.40 6.45 -0.78
C SER A 213 -38.11 7.77 -1.50
N GLY A 214 -38.58 7.93 -2.75
CA GLY A 214 -38.90 9.20 -3.40
C GLY A 214 -37.93 10.39 -3.39
N ARG A 215 -36.69 10.27 -2.91
CA ARG A 215 -35.80 11.42 -2.74
C ARG A 215 -35.00 11.65 -4.02
N ALA A 216 -35.53 12.52 -4.87
CA ALA A 216 -34.81 13.13 -6.00
C ALA A 216 -33.87 14.28 -5.55
N GLU A 217 -33.68 14.42 -4.23
CA GLU A 217 -32.92 15.50 -3.60
C GLU A 217 -31.44 15.15 -3.50
N SER A 218 -30.56 16.14 -3.70
CA SER A 218 -29.12 16.00 -3.50
C SER A 218 -28.78 15.62 -2.06
N LEU A 219 -27.61 15.04 -1.82
CA LEU A 219 -27.14 14.76 -0.45
C LEU A 219 -27.17 16.03 0.40
N ASP A 220 -26.68 17.15 -0.15
CA ASP A 220 -26.66 18.45 0.54
C ASP A 220 -28.04 18.90 1.00
N GLN A 221 -29.06 18.74 0.16
CA GLN A 221 -30.43 19.09 0.54
C GLN A 221 -30.93 18.18 1.67
N ARG A 222 -30.69 16.87 1.59
CA ARG A 222 -31.09 15.94 2.66
C ARG A 222 -30.40 16.26 3.99
N LEU A 223 -29.14 16.71 3.94
CA LEU A 223 -28.40 17.13 5.14
C LEU A 223 -28.93 18.46 5.69
N ALA A 224 -29.28 19.40 4.83
CA ALA A 224 -29.94 20.64 5.23
C ALA A 224 -31.29 20.37 5.90
N ASP A 225 -32.13 19.50 5.33
CA ASP A 225 -33.43 19.15 5.92
C ASP A 225 -33.28 18.47 7.28
N ILE A 226 -32.26 17.60 7.43
CA ILE A 226 -31.95 16.99 8.72
C ILE A 226 -31.54 18.05 9.74
N ARG A 227 -30.68 19.00 9.34
CA ARG A 227 -30.23 20.11 10.20
C ARG A 227 -31.40 20.99 10.64
N ASP A 228 -32.30 21.33 9.72
CA ASP A 228 -33.48 22.13 10.00
C ASP A 228 -34.46 21.42 10.94
N GLU A 229 -34.62 20.10 10.78
CA GLU A 229 -35.52 19.29 11.61
C GLU A 229 -35.03 19.15 13.07
N ILE A 230 -33.74 18.87 13.27
CA ILE A 230 -33.21 18.59 14.62
C ILE A 230 -32.59 19.83 15.29
N GLY A 231 -32.35 20.89 14.53
CA GLY A 231 -31.73 22.14 14.97
C GLY A 231 -30.20 22.08 15.02
N ASP A 232 -29.57 23.25 14.89
CA ASP A 232 -28.11 23.42 14.78
C ASP A 232 -27.32 22.69 15.87
N THR A 233 -27.69 22.89 17.14
CA THR A 233 -26.96 22.30 18.28
C THR A 233 -27.00 20.77 18.27
N ALA A 234 -28.15 20.18 17.95
CA ALA A 234 -28.26 18.72 17.87
C ALA A 234 -27.54 18.18 16.63
N TYR A 235 -27.54 18.94 15.53
CA TYR A 235 -26.83 18.60 14.30
C TYR A 235 -25.31 18.63 14.47
N GLU A 236 -24.73 19.70 15.01
CA GLU A 236 -23.30 19.78 15.34
C GLU A 236 -22.87 18.63 16.25
N ARG A 237 -23.74 18.29 17.21
CA ARG A 237 -23.47 17.19 18.12
C ARG A 237 -23.53 15.83 17.42
N LEU A 238 -24.45 15.66 16.47
CA LEU A 238 -24.55 14.46 15.65
C LEU A 238 -23.33 14.28 14.73
N LEU A 239 -22.80 15.38 14.18
CA LEU A 239 -21.53 15.39 13.44
C LEU A 239 -20.37 14.94 14.34
N ALA A 240 -20.25 15.51 15.54
CA ALA A 240 -19.20 15.14 16.49
C ALA A 240 -19.27 13.66 16.91
N ASP A 241 -20.48 13.11 17.08
CA ASP A 241 -20.66 11.68 17.37
C ASP A 241 -20.28 10.77 16.21
N ASN A 242 -20.20 11.30 14.99
CA ASN A 242 -19.91 10.55 13.78
C ASN A 242 -18.65 11.05 13.08
N GLU A 243 -17.74 11.73 13.78
CA GLU A 243 -16.51 12.29 13.24
C GLU A 243 -15.68 11.24 12.48
N PHE A 244 -15.56 10.03 13.01
CA PHE A 244 -14.75 8.98 12.38
C PHE A 244 -15.48 8.35 11.18
N ASP A 245 -16.80 8.19 11.26
CA ASP A 245 -17.59 7.76 10.10
C ASP A 245 -17.54 8.81 8.96
N LEU A 246 -17.54 10.10 9.30
CA LEU A 246 -17.40 11.21 8.34
C LEU A 246 -16.02 11.16 7.67
N ARG A 247 -14.95 11.03 8.46
CA ARG A 247 -13.58 10.89 7.93
C ARG A 247 -13.42 9.64 7.05
N LEU A 248 -14.01 8.51 7.44
CA LEU A 248 -14.03 7.29 6.64
C LEU A 248 -14.78 7.51 5.32
N TYR A 249 -15.93 8.18 5.37
CA TYR A 249 -16.73 8.48 4.19
C TYR A 249 -16.00 9.42 3.24
N ASP A 250 -15.42 10.50 3.74
CA ASP A 250 -14.64 11.46 2.93
C ASP A 250 -13.46 10.79 2.24
N TRP A 251 -12.71 9.95 2.98
CA TRP A 251 -11.62 9.15 2.41
C TRP A 251 -12.13 8.24 1.29
N ALA A 252 -13.26 7.57 1.51
CA ALA A 252 -13.79 6.62 0.55
C ALA A 252 -14.43 7.30 -0.68
N VAL A 253 -15.05 8.47 -0.53
CA VAL A 253 -15.45 9.33 -1.66
C VAL A 253 -14.22 9.71 -2.46
N GLY A 254 -13.16 10.19 -1.80
CA GLY A 254 -11.91 10.51 -2.47
C GLY A 254 -11.34 9.33 -3.26
N LYS A 255 -11.34 8.11 -2.70
CA LYS A 255 -10.90 6.90 -3.43
C LYS A 255 -11.84 6.51 -4.57
N PHE A 256 -13.14 6.60 -4.36
CA PHE A 256 -14.14 6.30 -5.37
C PHE A 256 -14.05 7.24 -6.58
N ASP A 257 -13.95 8.54 -6.32
CA ASP A 257 -13.85 9.58 -7.35
C ASP A 257 -12.60 9.39 -8.22
N ARG A 258 -11.52 8.88 -7.61
CA ARG A 258 -10.28 8.53 -8.33
C ARG A 258 -10.41 7.25 -9.14
N LEU A 259 -10.95 6.17 -8.58
CA LEU A 259 -10.85 4.84 -9.20
C LEU A 259 -12.05 4.44 -10.07
N ALA A 260 -13.27 4.73 -9.61
CA ALA A 260 -14.48 4.23 -10.29
C ALA A 260 -14.62 4.74 -11.74
N PRO A 261 -14.42 6.04 -12.05
CA PRO A 261 -14.57 6.54 -13.42
C PRO A 261 -13.58 5.92 -14.43
N HIS A 262 -12.38 5.52 -13.99
CA HIS A 262 -11.37 4.92 -14.86
C HIS A 262 -11.70 3.47 -15.22
N THR A 263 -12.31 2.70 -14.31
CA THR A 263 -12.78 1.32 -14.59
C THR A 263 -14.03 1.26 -15.47
N LEU A 264 -14.81 2.36 -15.57
CA LEU A 264 -16.04 2.43 -16.37
C LEU A 264 -15.83 2.87 -17.83
N ALA A 265 -14.65 3.40 -18.15
CA ALA A 265 -14.27 3.82 -19.50
C ALA A 265 -13.49 2.74 -20.28
N THR A 266 -13.10 1.65 -19.63
CA THR A 266 -12.25 0.61 -20.21
C THR A 266 -12.96 -0.74 -20.18
N ASP A 267 -13.08 -1.38 -21.36
CA ASP A 267 -13.25 -2.83 -21.45
C ASP A 267 -12.23 -3.53 -20.54
N PRO A 268 -12.52 -4.74 -20.01
CA PRO A 268 -11.57 -5.46 -19.19
C PRO A 268 -10.25 -5.58 -19.96
N ILE A 269 -9.24 -4.84 -19.52
CA ILE A 269 -7.92 -4.83 -20.12
C ILE A 269 -7.37 -6.24 -19.93
N ARG A 270 -7.55 -7.07 -20.96
CA ARG A 270 -6.56 -8.10 -21.25
C ARG A 270 -5.27 -7.32 -21.42
N VAL A 271 -4.31 -7.53 -20.53
CA VAL A 271 -2.93 -7.12 -20.76
C VAL A 271 -2.51 -7.78 -22.07
N THR A 272 -2.66 -7.07 -23.17
CA THR A 272 -2.10 -7.44 -24.46
C THR A 272 -0.65 -6.99 -24.46
N GLU A 273 0.19 -7.65 -25.25
CA GLU A 273 1.61 -7.32 -25.47
C GLU A 273 1.86 -5.83 -25.81
N SER A 274 0.82 -5.07 -26.19
CA SER A 274 0.87 -3.62 -26.43
C SER A 274 0.89 -2.73 -25.17
N SER A 275 0.51 -3.26 -24.00
CA SER A 275 0.42 -2.53 -22.72
C SER A 275 1.79 -2.44 -22.03
N ILE A 276 2.67 -3.39 -22.35
CA ILE A 276 4.08 -3.37 -22.01
C ILE A 276 4.76 -2.71 -23.20
N ARG A 277 5.25 -1.49 -23.04
CA ARG A 277 6.24 -0.96 -23.99
C ARG A 277 7.60 -1.47 -23.51
N PRO A 278 8.16 -2.55 -24.09
CA PRO A 278 9.58 -2.83 -23.84
C PRO A 278 10.34 -1.57 -24.22
N GLY A 279 11.32 -1.18 -23.39
CA GLY A 279 12.14 0.02 -23.58
C GLY A 279 12.65 0.12 -25.01
N GLY A 280 11.89 0.82 -25.85
CA GLY A 280 12.16 1.06 -27.24
C GLY A 280 12.40 2.54 -27.39
N ARG A 281 13.39 2.89 -28.20
CA ARG A 281 13.81 4.28 -28.47
C ARG A 281 12.62 5.23 -28.45
N LEU A 282 12.71 6.24 -27.59
CA LEU A 282 11.78 7.37 -27.55
C LEU A 282 11.57 7.83 -28.99
N ALA A 283 10.31 7.83 -29.42
CA ALA A 283 9.95 8.52 -30.64
C ALA A 283 10.35 9.99 -30.44
N ASP A 284 11.06 10.55 -31.42
CA ASP A 284 11.54 11.94 -31.37
C ASP A 284 10.33 12.90 -31.34
N SER A 285 9.83 13.16 -30.13
CA SER A 285 8.64 13.97 -29.88
C SER A 285 8.96 15.47 -29.91
N GLY A 286 10.26 15.82 -29.92
CA GLY A 286 10.78 17.16 -29.72
C GLY A 286 10.60 17.71 -28.30
N ARG A 287 10.05 16.94 -27.35
CA ARG A 287 9.92 17.32 -25.94
C ARG A 287 11.17 16.94 -25.14
N ALA A 288 11.38 17.61 -24.01
CA ALA A 288 12.42 17.21 -23.07
C ALA A 288 12.08 15.85 -22.43
N HIS A 289 13.10 15.03 -22.21
CA HIS A 289 13.00 13.72 -21.59
C HIS A 289 13.13 13.84 -20.08
N LEU A 290 12.08 13.48 -19.33
CA LEU A 290 12.10 13.42 -17.87
C LEU A 290 12.23 11.97 -17.43
N VAL A 291 13.38 11.61 -16.85
CA VAL A 291 13.60 10.30 -16.24
C VAL A 291 13.36 10.40 -14.74
N VAL A 292 12.44 9.59 -14.23
CA VAL A 292 12.19 9.39 -12.81
C VAL A 292 12.80 8.07 -12.40
N HIS A 293 14.00 8.12 -11.82
CA HIS A 293 14.68 6.94 -11.30
C HIS A 293 14.20 6.64 -9.87
N CYS A 294 13.54 5.50 -9.72
CA CYS A 294 13.06 4.99 -8.44
C CYS A 294 14.00 3.90 -7.95
N GLY A 295 15.05 4.29 -7.22
CA GLY A 295 16.01 3.36 -6.65
C GLY A 295 15.38 2.49 -5.55
N MET A 296 15.57 1.18 -5.62
CA MET A 296 15.35 0.32 -4.46
C MET A 296 16.60 0.32 -3.57
N ALA A 297 16.43 -0.02 -2.28
CA ALA A 297 17.57 -0.15 -1.38
C ALA A 297 18.56 -1.21 -1.92
N ASN A 298 19.84 -0.81 -2.05
CA ASN A 298 20.94 -1.65 -2.55
C ASN A 298 20.75 -2.12 -4.01
N THR A 299 20.18 -1.28 -4.87
CA THR A 299 20.13 -1.53 -6.33
C THR A 299 20.97 -0.55 -7.14
N GLY A 300 22.13 -0.13 -6.63
CA GLY A 300 23.04 0.73 -7.39
C GLY A 300 22.56 2.18 -7.59
N ASP A 301 21.49 2.60 -6.91
CA ASP A 301 20.95 3.97 -6.98
C ASP A 301 22.02 5.00 -6.62
N ARG A 302 22.84 4.74 -5.58
CA ARG A 302 23.97 5.60 -5.22
C ARG A 302 25.00 5.71 -6.36
N ALA A 303 25.31 4.61 -7.04
CA ALA A 303 26.23 4.64 -8.17
C ALA A 303 25.67 5.47 -9.34
N ILE A 304 24.38 5.32 -9.65
CA ILE A 304 23.67 6.11 -10.67
C ILE A 304 23.65 7.60 -10.29
N GLN A 305 23.30 7.93 -9.04
CA GLN A 305 23.28 9.29 -8.55
C GLN A 305 24.68 9.92 -8.58
N THR A 306 25.71 9.26 -8.04
CA THR A 306 27.10 9.75 -8.05
C THR A 306 27.58 10.00 -9.49
N TRP A 307 27.28 9.09 -10.43
CA TRP A 307 27.60 9.29 -11.84
C TRP A 307 26.88 10.52 -12.41
N ALA A 308 25.56 10.61 -12.24
CA ALA A 308 24.77 11.71 -12.78
C ALA A 308 25.18 13.09 -12.21
N GLN A 309 25.67 13.13 -10.97
CA GLN A 309 26.23 14.33 -10.36
C GLN A 309 27.51 14.78 -11.06
N ARG A 310 28.42 13.84 -11.34
CA ARG A 310 29.67 14.12 -12.08
C ARG A 310 29.37 14.64 -13.49
N GLU A 311 28.37 14.08 -14.16
CA GLU A 311 27.92 14.55 -15.48
C GLU A 311 27.33 15.96 -15.43
N THR A 312 26.50 16.25 -14.41
CA THR A 312 25.90 17.57 -14.22
C THR A 312 26.95 18.66 -13.95
N ALA A 313 28.08 18.31 -13.32
CA ALA A 313 29.15 19.24 -12.95
C ALA A 313 30.17 19.55 -14.06
N ARG A 314 30.01 19.00 -15.28
CA ARG A 314 30.99 19.17 -16.37
C ARG A 314 31.08 20.65 -16.83
N PRO A 315 32.27 21.28 -16.84
CA PRO A 315 32.45 22.71 -17.14
C PRO A 315 32.16 23.14 -18.58
N ASP A 316 32.04 22.20 -19.52
CA ASP A 316 31.91 22.49 -20.95
C ASP A 316 30.49 22.91 -21.38
N GLY A 317 29.55 23.00 -20.43
CA GLY A 317 28.18 23.44 -20.67
C GLY A 317 27.37 22.47 -21.53
N LYS A 318 27.89 21.26 -21.78
CA LYS A 318 27.27 20.20 -22.58
C LYS A 318 26.75 19.04 -21.74
N GLY A 319 26.38 19.28 -20.48
CA GLY A 319 25.65 18.30 -19.68
C GLY A 319 24.35 17.96 -20.38
N SER A 320 24.26 16.77 -20.98
CA SER A 320 23.04 16.27 -21.62
C SER A 320 21.94 15.97 -20.59
N VAL A 321 22.32 15.81 -19.32
CA VAL A 321 21.42 15.41 -18.23
C VAL A 321 21.53 16.42 -17.08
N ARG A 322 20.39 16.90 -16.60
CA ARG A 322 20.29 17.66 -15.34
C ARG A 322 19.76 16.76 -14.23
N LEU A 323 20.56 16.58 -13.18
CA LEU A 323 20.15 15.81 -12.02
C LEU A 323 19.42 16.67 -10.98
N LEU A 324 18.26 16.19 -10.55
CA LEU A 324 17.50 16.64 -9.39
C LEU A 324 17.58 15.52 -8.35
N VAL A 325 18.41 15.71 -7.32
CA VAL A 325 18.53 14.77 -6.19
C VAL A 325 17.83 15.36 -5.00
N ASP A 326 17.22 14.49 -4.23
CA ASP A 326 16.73 14.78 -2.90
C ASP A 326 17.85 14.51 -1.85
N ASP A 327 18.14 15.52 -1.01
CA ASP A 327 19.28 15.55 -0.07
C ASP A 327 19.56 14.20 0.61
N GLN A 328 20.67 13.55 0.22
CA GLN A 328 21.71 12.96 1.09
C GLN A 328 22.97 12.58 0.26
N ILE A 329 23.89 13.52 0.11
CA ILE A 329 25.33 13.21 0.13
C ILE A 329 25.95 14.10 1.21
N ASP A 330 26.84 13.50 1.98
CA ASP A 330 27.38 13.95 3.26
C ASP A 330 27.87 15.42 3.35
N ALA A 331 27.89 15.89 4.59
CA ALA A 331 27.87 17.28 5.06
C ALA A 331 29.13 18.13 4.83
N THR A 332 29.83 18.04 3.69
CA THR A 332 30.97 18.95 3.44
C THR A 332 31.01 19.69 2.11
N THR A 333 30.38 19.25 1.03
CA THR A 333 30.25 20.09 -0.18
C THR A 333 29.43 19.32 -1.21
N THR A 334 28.28 19.87 -1.63
CA THR A 334 27.83 20.05 -3.02
C THR A 334 26.31 20.22 -3.04
N THR A 335 25.85 21.44 -3.26
CA THR A 335 24.43 21.78 -3.45
C THR A 335 24.03 21.42 -4.88
N LEU A 336 23.20 20.39 -5.06
CA LEU A 336 22.66 19.99 -6.37
C LEU A 336 21.19 20.40 -6.48
N ALA A 337 20.93 21.23 -7.50
CA ALA A 337 19.74 22.05 -7.73
C ALA A 337 19.38 22.89 -6.49
N PRO A 338 19.34 24.24 -6.56
CA PRO A 338 18.93 25.03 -5.41
C PRO A 338 17.60 24.47 -4.93
N SER A 339 17.47 24.18 -3.63
CA SER A 339 16.17 23.93 -3.01
C SER A 339 15.26 25.01 -3.56
N ILE A 340 14.34 24.64 -4.44
CA ILE A 340 13.67 25.60 -5.33
C ILE A 340 12.90 26.53 -4.39
N ASP A 341 13.45 27.73 -4.25
CA ASP A 341 13.27 28.72 -3.19
C ASP A 341 12.27 28.38 -2.06
N GLY A 342 12.67 27.49 -1.14
CA GLY A 342 11.99 27.28 0.13
C GLY A 342 12.05 25.85 0.68
N PRO A 343 11.96 25.65 2.00
CA PRO A 343 11.80 24.32 2.58
C PRO A 343 10.48 23.69 2.12
N GLY A 344 10.54 22.63 1.29
CA GLY A 344 9.41 21.73 1.04
C GLY A 344 8.79 21.67 -0.36
N GLU A 345 9.51 22.00 -1.45
CA GLU A 345 9.00 21.75 -2.81
C GLU A 345 9.32 20.34 -3.35
N LEU A 346 10.52 19.79 -3.13
CA LEU A 346 10.92 18.45 -3.62
C LEU A 346 11.78 17.62 -2.61
N SER A 347 11.83 18.02 -1.34
CA SER A 347 12.63 17.33 -0.29
C SER A 347 12.12 15.91 0.06
N ARG A 348 12.94 15.11 0.74
CA ARG A 348 12.61 13.76 1.23
C ARG A 348 11.44 13.79 2.16
N ALA A 349 11.40 14.79 3.03
CA ALA A 349 10.25 15.03 3.90
C ALA A 349 8.99 15.30 3.07
N PHE A 350 9.09 16.08 1.98
CA PHE A 350 7.99 16.30 1.05
C PHE A 350 7.56 15.01 0.35
N LEU A 351 8.48 14.19 -0.18
CA LEU A 351 8.17 12.89 -0.81
C LEU A 351 7.58 11.90 0.20
N MET A 352 8.14 11.81 1.40
CA MET A 352 7.61 10.97 2.48
C MET A 352 6.25 11.46 2.98
N HIS A 353 5.92 12.75 2.85
CA HIS A 353 4.57 13.22 3.14
C HIS A 353 3.54 12.60 2.21
N TRP A 354 3.88 12.18 0.98
CA TRP A 354 2.94 11.46 0.11
C TRP A 354 2.44 10.18 0.76
N LEU A 355 3.28 9.50 1.54
CA LEU A 355 2.92 8.30 2.31
C LEU A 355 2.14 8.61 3.61
N VAL A 356 1.89 9.89 3.92
CA VAL A 356 1.15 10.33 5.12
C VAL A 356 -0.19 10.94 4.71
N ASP A 357 -1.27 10.27 5.12
CA ASP A 357 -2.65 10.73 4.89
C ASP A 357 -2.99 11.97 5.73
N GLY A 358 -3.65 12.96 5.10
CA GLY A 358 -4.21 14.14 5.79
C GLY A 358 -3.83 15.52 5.24
N VAL A 359 -2.99 15.62 4.21
CA VAL A 359 -2.71 16.89 3.49
C VAL A 359 -3.47 16.92 2.16
N ASP A 360 -3.95 18.10 1.77
CA ASP A 360 -4.56 18.39 0.47
C ASP A 360 -3.69 17.84 -0.68
N VAL A 361 -4.12 16.70 -1.24
CA VAL A 361 -3.39 15.89 -2.23
C VAL A 361 -3.21 16.68 -3.52
N ASP A 362 -4.23 17.41 -3.94
CA ASP A 362 -4.20 18.22 -5.16
C ASP A 362 -3.14 19.32 -5.04
N LYS A 363 -3.08 20.02 -3.90
CA LYS A 363 -2.03 21.01 -3.66
C LYS A 363 -0.62 20.43 -3.67
N ARG A 364 -0.44 19.17 -3.27
CA ARG A 364 0.87 18.48 -3.31
C ARG A 364 1.24 18.11 -4.74
N ASN A 365 0.32 17.51 -5.48
CA ASN A 365 0.50 17.20 -6.91
C ASN A 365 0.89 18.45 -7.68
N ASP A 366 0.11 19.52 -7.51
CA ASP A 366 0.35 20.82 -8.10
C ASP A 366 1.73 21.39 -7.79
N ARG A 367 2.15 21.29 -6.52
CA ARG A 367 3.46 21.78 -6.08
C ARG A 367 4.58 20.95 -6.70
N PHE A 368 4.46 19.63 -6.72
CA PHE A 368 5.42 18.73 -7.33
C PHE A 368 5.56 18.99 -8.83
N VAL A 369 4.44 19.02 -9.57
CA VAL A 369 4.43 19.27 -11.02
C VAL A 369 5.04 20.64 -11.34
N ARG A 370 4.65 21.70 -10.62
CA ARG A 370 5.25 23.03 -10.83
C ARG A 370 6.74 23.05 -10.48
N GLY A 371 7.14 22.39 -9.39
CA GLY A 371 8.52 22.26 -8.96
C GLY A 371 9.38 21.60 -10.04
N VAL A 372 8.95 20.45 -10.55
CA VAL A 372 9.65 19.72 -11.63
C VAL A 372 9.72 20.56 -12.90
N LYS A 373 8.61 21.15 -13.36
CA LYS A 373 8.59 22.04 -14.55
C LYS A 373 9.56 23.21 -14.41
N ARG A 374 9.57 23.87 -13.24
CA ARG A 374 10.48 24.99 -12.95
C ARG A 374 11.95 24.52 -12.90
N ALA A 375 12.20 23.35 -12.33
CA ALA A 375 13.54 22.78 -12.19
C ALA A 375 14.13 22.33 -13.53
N ALA A 376 13.29 21.76 -14.38
CA ALA A 376 13.65 21.23 -15.69
C ALA A 376 14.25 22.33 -16.58
N GLY A 377 13.70 23.55 -16.55
CA GLY A 377 14.16 24.65 -17.40
C GLY A 377 14.15 24.26 -18.89
N ASP A 378 15.23 24.59 -19.60
CA ASP A 378 15.40 24.27 -21.03
C ASP A 378 16.27 23.01 -21.27
N HIS A 379 16.47 22.16 -20.25
CA HIS A 379 17.34 20.99 -20.39
C HIS A 379 16.67 19.88 -21.22
N PRO A 380 17.40 19.26 -22.17
CA PRO A 380 16.86 18.22 -23.03
C PRO A 380 16.56 16.91 -22.27
N THR A 381 17.34 16.60 -21.23
CA THR A 381 17.09 15.47 -20.33
C THR A 381 17.19 15.90 -18.88
N VAL A 382 16.20 15.53 -18.08
CA VAL A 382 16.11 15.78 -16.65
C VAL A 382 16.01 14.45 -15.93
N LEU A 383 16.91 14.19 -14.99
CA LEU A 383 16.90 12.99 -14.15
C LEU A 383 16.47 13.39 -12.74
N LEU A 384 15.31 12.89 -12.30
CA LEU A 384 14.85 12.95 -10.93
C LEU A 384 15.15 11.60 -10.25
N SER A 385 15.99 11.59 -9.21
CA SER A 385 16.35 10.34 -8.52
C SER A 385 16.13 10.43 -7.00
N SER A 386 15.51 9.41 -6.42
CA SER A 386 15.33 9.25 -4.98
C SER A 386 14.91 7.82 -4.63
N ASP A 387 15.53 7.26 -3.59
CA ASP A 387 15.13 6.00 -2.95
C ASP A 387 13.71 6.07 -2.36
N GLY A 388 13.27 7.27 -1.96
CA GLY A 388 11.95 7.54 -1.41
C GLY A 388 10.80 7.44 -2.41
N MET A 389 11.08 7.38 -3.72
CA MET A 389 10.05 7.21 -4.75
C MET A 389 9.68 5.75 -5.01
N ALA A 390 10.59 4.80 -4.76
CA ALA A 390 10.31 3.39 -4.99
C ALA A 390 9.07 2.90 -4.20
N PRO A 391 8.86 3.25 -2.91
CA PRO A 391 7.62 2.92 -2.21
C PRO A 391 6.37 3.46 -2.90
N LEU A 392 6.40 4.70 -3.41
CA LEU A 392 5.26 5.34 -4.09
C LEU A 392 4.90 4.62 -5.40
N VAL A 393 5.91 4.18 -6.14
CA VAL A 393 5.72 3.42 -7.38
C VAL A 393 5.28 1.99 -7.08
N ASN A 394 5.95 1.31 -6.15
CA ASN A 394 5.67 -0.09 -5.82
C ASN A 394 4.27 -0.32 -5.25
N CYS A 395 3.72 0.62 -4.49
CA CYS A 395 2.35 0.52 -3.98
C CYS A 395 1.30 1.09 -4.94
N GLY A 396 1.71 1.62 -6.09
CA GLY A 396 0.80 2.25 -7.06
C GLY A 396 0.13 3.50 -6.51
N HIS A 397 0.88 4.34 -5.79
CA HIS A 397 0.35 5.53 -5.12
C HIS A 397 -0.30 6.49 -6.14
N GLU A 398 -1.62 6.40 -6.31
CA GLU A 398 -2.36 7.04 -7.39
C GLU A 398 -2.07 8.54 -7.53
N PRO A 399 -2.04 9.35 -6.45
CA PRO A 399 -1.73 10.76 -6.60
C PRO A 399 -0.37 11.00 -7.27
N PHE A 400 0.62 10.17 -6.94
CA PHE A 400 1.98 10.34 -7.43
C PHE A 400 2.03 9.96 -8.91
N LEU A 401 1.41 8.84 -9.27
CA LEU A 401 1.28 8.41 -10.67
C LEU A 401 0.50 9.45 -11.51
N HIS A 402 -0.55 10.05 -10.95
CA HIS A 402 -1.29 11.12 -11.63
C HIS A 402 -0.44 12.40 -11.82
N ALA A 403 0.43 12.71 -10.86
CA ALA A 403 1.37 13.82 -11.01
C ALA A 403 2.40 13.54 -12.13
N LEU A 404 2.83 12.29 -12.28
CA LEU A 404 3.68 11.86 -13.41
C LEU A 404 2.93 11.92 -14.75
N GLU A 405 1.67 11.47 -14.79
CA GLU A 405 0.80 11.58 -15.96
C GLU A 405 0.60 13.05 -16.37
N THR A 406 0.44 13.95 -15.39
CA THR A 406 0.36 15.39 -15.65
C THR A 406 1.66 15.94 -16.23
N LEU A 407 2.82 15.45 -15.78
CA LEU A 407 4.11 15.82 -16.37
C LEU A 407 4.28 15.27 -17.80
N ALA A 408 3.66 14.13 -18.13
CA ALA A 408 3.69 13.55 -19.47
C ALA A 408 2.99 14.41 -20.55
N LEU A 409 2.24 15.44 -20.14
CA LEU A 409 1.70 16.45 -21.06
C LEU A 409 2.80 17.34 -21.66
N ASP A 410 3.89 17.58 -20.92
CA ASP A 410 4.96 18.51 -21.29
C ASP A 410 6.30 17.83 -21.54
N PHE A 411 6.52 16.66 -20.93
CA PHE A 411 7.75 15.88 -21.04
C PHE A 411 7.48 14.51 -21.63
N ASP A 412 8.50 13.92 -22.24
CA ASP A 412 8.52 12.46 -22.40
C ASP A 412 8.96 11.86 -21.05
N VAL A 413 8.01 11.30 -20.30
CA VAL A 413 8.29 10.80 -18.95
C VAL A 413 8.65 9.32 -19.00
N THR A 414 9.81 8.97 -18.45
CA THR A 414 10.25 7.59 -18.23
C THR A 414 10.44 7.32 -16.75
N VAL A 415 9.66 6.42 -16.17
CA VAL A 415 9.92 5.89 -14.82
C VAL A 415 10.82 4.66 -14.97
N SER A 416 11.95 4.67 -14.27
CA SER A 416 12.95 3.60 -14.32
C SER A 416 13.19 3.01 -12.94
N MET A 417 13.08 1.68 -12.83
CA MET A 417 13.28 0.96 -11.59
C MET A 417 14.20 -0.25 -11.77
N TYR A 418 15.22 -0.35 -10.92
CA TYR A 418 16.00 -1.58 -10.76
C TYR A 418 15.40 -2.41 -9.64
N VAL A 419 15.12 -3.68 -9.92
CA VAL A 419 14.49 -4.61 -8.98
C VAL A 419 15.42 -5.74 -8.60
N GLN A 420 15.54 -6.02 -7.30
CA GLN A 420 16.27 -7.22 -6.84
C GLN A 420 15.38 -8.46 -6.96
N PRO A 421 15.97 -9.66 -7.08
CA PRO A 421 15.27 -10.88 -6.71
C PRO A 421 14.63 -10.73 -5.32
N GLN A 422 13.34 -11.05 -5.18
CA GLN A 422 12.55 -10.65 -4.02
C GLN A 422 13.08 -11.21 -2.68
N HIS A 423 13.77 -12.35 -2.69
CA HIS A 423 14.44 -12.88 -1.50
C HIS A 423 15.58 -11.97 -1.02
N LEU A 424 16.39 -11.44 -1.94
CA LEU A 424 17.43 -10.47 -1.61
C LEU A 424 16.81 -9.14 -1.16
N ALA A 425 15.74 -8.69 -1.81
CA ALA A 425 15.03 -7.47 -1.41
C ALA A 425 14.51 -7.56 0.03
N LEU A 426 13.84 -8.66 0.38
CA LEU A 426 13.31 -8.90 1.73
C LEU A 426 14.43 -8.92 2.78
N LEU A 427 15.53 -9.64 2.52
CA LEU A 427 16.67 -9.71 3.42
C LEU A 427 17.38 -8.35 3.54
N SER A 428 17.55 -7.63 2.43
CA SER A 428 18.16 -6.31 2.35
C SER A 428 17.36 -5.29 3.19
N GLN A 429 16.05 -5.24 3.01
CA GLN A 429 15.17 -4.38 3.79
C GLN A 429 15.14 -4.77 5.27
N TRP A 430 15.10 -6.07 5.58
CA TRP A 430 15.18 -6.55 6.96
C TRP A 430 16.47 -6.12 7.65
N ARG A 431 17.62 -6.34 7.00
CA ARG A 431 18.96 -5.92 7.47
C ARG A 431 19.08 -4.41 7.59
N SER A 432 18.35 -3.66 6.76
CA SER A 432 18.47 -2.20 6.71
C SER A 432 17.63 -1.50 7.77
N TRP A 433 16.38 -1.89 7.95
CA TRP A 433 15.45 -1.24 8.86
C TRP A 433 14.36 -2.16 9.42
N GLY A 434 14.09 -3.31 8.80
CA GLY A 434 13.03 -4.20 9.28
C GLY A 434 13.26 -4.72 10.71
N PHE A 435 14.51 -4.95 11.09
CA PHE A 435 14.87 -5.43 12.42
C PHE A 435 14.47 -4.46 13.55
N SER A 436 14.37 -3.15 13.29
CA SER A 436 14.02 -2.14 14.30
C SER A 436 12.51 -1.93 14.46
N SER A 437 11.68 -2.59 13.64
CA SER A 437 10.22 -2.43 13.64
C SER A 437 9.52 -2.94 14.91
N GLY A 438 10.22 -3.72 15.76
CA GLY A 438 9.65 -4.40 16.92
C GLY A 438 8.79 -5.63 16.57
N ARG A 439 8.58 -5.92 15.28
CA ARG A 439 7.80 -7.07 14.80
C ARG A 439 8.62 -8.36 14.78
N LEU A 440 7.95 -9.50 14.69
CA LEU A 440 8.61 -10.77 14.36
C LEU A 440 9.07 -10.76 12.89
N PRO A 441 10.20 -11.42 12.52
CA PRO A 441 10.64 -11.54 11.14
C PRO A 441 9.55 -12.04 10.18
N SER A 442 8.80 -13.07 10.59
CA SER A 442 7.72 -13.65 9.78
C SER A 442 6.58 -12.66 9.51
N GLU A 443 6.15 -11.93 10.54
CA GLU A 443 5.11 -10.90 10.45
C GLU A 443 5.56 -9.73 9.57
N TRP A 444 6.79 -9.27 9.75
CA TRP A 444 7.33 -8.15 8.99
C TRP A 444 7.42 -8.50 7.50
N ILE A 445 7.91 -9.69 7.13
CA ILE A 445 7.96 -10.11 5.72
C ILE A 445 6.56 -10.13 5.11
N ARG A 446 5.56 -10.66 5.83
CA ARG A 446 4.17 -10.73 5.33
C ARG A 446 3.55 -9.37 5.07
N GLU A 447 3.92 -8.36 5.85
CA GLU A 447 3.41 -7.01 5.68
C GLU A 447 4.10 -6.26 4.55
N ASN A 448 5.37 -6.55 4.29
CA ASN A 448 6.17 -5.84 3.29
C ASN A 448 6.21 -6.53 1.92
N GLN A 449 5.74 -7.78 1.81
CA GLN A 449 5.71 -8.54 0.55
C GLN A 449 4.90 -7.86 -0.57
N ALA A 450 3.86 -7.09 -0.24
CA ALA A 450 2.98 -6.48 -1.24
C ALA A 450 3.73 -5.51 -2.15
N ALA A 451 4.68 -4.75 -1.58
CA ALA A 451 5.53 -3.82 -2.31
C ALA A 451 6.58 -4.50 -3.21
N LEU A 452 6.65 -5.84 -3.21
CA LEU A 452 7.57 -6.63 -4.03
C LEU A 452 6.85 -7.43 -5.13
N ARG A 453 5.54 -7.20 -5.31
CA ARG A 453 4.78 -7.73 -6.44
C ARG A 453 5.02 -6.86 -7.67
N TYR A 454 6.20 -7.00 -8.27
CA TYR A 454 6.64 -6.17 -9.39
C TYR A 454 5.68 -6.15 -10.58
N ARG A 455 4.96 -7.26 -10.82
CA ARG A 455 3.92 -7.31 -11.86
C ARG A 455 2.77 -6.33 -11.56
N ASP A 456 2.33 -6.27 -10.31
CA ASP A 456 1.25 -5.38 -9.89
C ASP A 456 1.69 -3.93 -10.05
N THR A 457 2.96 -3.62 -9.75
CA THR A 457 3.56 -2.30 -10.03
C THR A 457 3.47 -1.91 -11.50
N VAL A 458 3.82 -2.81 -12.44
CA VAL A 458 3.68 -2.54 -13.88
C VAL A 458 2.22 -2.24 -14.25
N VAL A 459 1.29 -3.05 -13.73
CA VAL A 459 -0.14 -2.90 -14.01
C VAL A 459 -0.66 -1.56 -13.48
N GLN A 460 -0.33 -1.20 -12.24
CA GLN A 460 -0.77 0.04 -11.61
C GLN A 460 -0.25 1.28 -12.33
N ILE A 461 1.01 1.27 -12.80
CA ILE A 461 1.55 2.39 -13.59
C ILE A 461 0.84 2.50 -14.93
N ALA A 462 0.64 1.38 -15.64
CA ALA A 462 -0.08 1.38 -16.91
C ALA A 462 -1.54 1.85 -16.76
N GLU A 463 -2.17 1.57 -15.62
CA GLU A 463 -3.54 1.99 -15.31
C GLU A 463 -3.63 3.47 -14.94
N HIS A 464 -2.74 3.97 -14.07
CA HIS A 464 -2.86 5.31 -13.50
C HIS A 464 -2.02 6.38 -14.20
N ALA A 465 -1.03 5.98 -15.01
CA ALA A 465 -0.16 6.87 -15.77
C ALA A 465 0.15 6.31 -17.17
N PRO A 466 -0.86 6.11 -18.03
CA PRO A 466 -0.72 5.45 -19.33
C PRO A 466 0.18 6.21 -20.33
N SER A 467 0.41 7.51 -20.13
CA SER A 467 1.31 8.31 -20.96
C SER A 467 2.77 8.23 -20.50
N VAL A 468 3.02 7.64 -19.33
CA VAL A 468 4.36 7.43 -18.78
C VAL A 468 4.94 6.13 -19.33
N THR A 469 6.19 6.19 -19.79
CA THR A 469 6.94 4.98 -20.15
C THR A 469 7.51 4.38 -18.87
N PHE A 470 7.26 3.09 -18.61
CA PHE A 470 7.85 2.39 -17.48
C PHE A 470 8.90 1.38 -17.97
N THR A 471 10.08 1.44 -17.37
CA THR A 471 11.15 0.47 -17.61
C THR A 471 11.59 -0.15 -16.29
N MET A 472 11.62 -1.48 -16.27
CA MET A 472 12.04 -2.28 -15.13
C MET A 472 13.22 -3.15 -15.55
N ARG A 473 14.28 -3.15 -14.73
CA ARG A 473 15.46 -3.97 -14.97
C ARG A 473 15.89 -4.75 -13.74
N PRO A 474 16.37 -5.99 -13.90
CA PRO A 474 16.85 -6.78 -12.78
C PRO A 474 18.20 -6.22 -12.30
N TYR A 475 18.34 -6.01 -11.00
CA TYR A 475 19.62 -5.69 -10.38
C TYR A 475 20.41 -6.98 -10.13
N ARG A 476 21.09 -7.43 -11.18
CA ARG A 476 21.85 -8.68 -11.24
C ARG A 476 23.08 -8.48 -12.11
N ASP A 477 24.27 -8.71 -11.55
CA ASP A 477 25.54 -8.49 -12.24
C ASP A 477 25.65 -9.26 -13.56
N ASP A 478 25.06 -10.46 -13.62
CA ASP A 478 25.05 -11.30 -14.82
C ASP A 478 24.11 -10.79 -15.93
N LEU A 479 23.24 -9.82 -15.62
CA LEU A 479 22.24 -9.27 -16.54
C LEU A 479 22.51 -7.82 -16.95
N PHE A 480 23.52 -7.18 -16.38
CA PHE A 480 23.92 -5.83 -16.81
C PHE A 480 24.55 -5.89 -18.21
N GLU A 481 24.02 -5.09 -19.14
CA GLU A 481 24.70 -4.86 -20.41
C GLU A 481 25.91 -3.97 -20.13
N GLY A 482 27.11 -4.54 -20.09
CA GLY A 482 28.37 -3.83 -19.77
C GLY A 482 29.03 -4.29 -18.48
N SER A 483 29.83 -3.42 -17.86
CA SER A 483 30.60 -3.73 -16.64
C SER A 483 29.97 -3.22 -15.33
N SER A 484 28.85 -2.48 -15.40
CA SER A 484 28.21 -1.88 -14.21
C SER A 484 26.75 -1.51 -14.44
N VAL A 485 26.00 -1.36 -13.34
CA VAL A 485 24.62 -0.81 -13.33
C VAL A 485 24.53 0.59 -13.96
N VAL A 486 25.58 1.41 -13.82
CA VAL A 486 25.61 2.75 -14.44
C VAL A 486 25.63 2.63 -15.96
N HIS A 487 26.46 1.74 -16.49
CA HIS A 487 26.51 1.49 -17.94
C HIS A 487 25.15 1.01 -18.45
N ASP A 488 24.56 0.01 -17.78
CA ASP A 488 23.23 -0.52 -18.09
C ASP A 488 22.15 0.58 -18.06
N PHE A 489 22.16 1.44 -17.03
CA PHE A 489 21.22 2.56 -16.89
C PHE A 489 21.39 3.58 -18.01
N THR A 490 22.61 4.02 -18.30
CA THR A 490 22.87 5.00 -19.37
C THR A 490 22.44 4.49 -20.73
N HIS A 491 22.67 3.21 -21.02
CA HIS A 491 22.32 2.61 -22.30
C HIS A 491 20.81 2.39 -22.44
N HIS A 492 20.16 1.77 -21.45
CA HIS A 492 18.76 1.36 -21.56
C HIS A 492 17.75 2.41 -21.13
N VAL A 493 18.12 3.34 -20.25
CA VAL A 493 17.19 4.33 -19.69
C VAL A 493 17.40 5.70 -20.31
N LEU A 494 18.66 6.09 -20.52
CA LEU A 494 19.00 7.40 -21.06
C LEU A 494 19.31 7.40 -22.56
N ASP A 495 19.47 6.24 -23.20
CA ASP A 495 19.90 6.09 -24.61
C ASP A 495 21.19 6.89 -24.92
N ILE A 496 22.11 6.92 -23.97
CA ILE A 496 23.43 7.55 -24.15
C ILE A 496 24.55 6.50 -24.01
N PRO A 497 25.69 6.67 -24.73
CA PRO A 497 26.83 5.79 -24.58
C PRO A 497 27.30 5.76 -23.12
N GLY A 498 27.33 4.56 -22.53
CA GLY A 498 27.74 4.38 -21.15
C GLY A 498 29.23 4.64 -20.93
N PRO A 499 29.64 5.08 -19.73
CA PRO A 499 31.04 5.26 -19.41
C PRO A 499 31.78 3.92 -19.46
N HIS A 500 32.82 3.83 -20.29
CA HIS A 500 33.62 2.61 -20.44
C HIS A 500 34.44 2.22 -19.20
N ASP A 501 34.65 3.15 -18.25
CA ASP A 501 35.56 2.98 -17.10
C ASP A 501 34.94 3.42 -15.77
N HIS A 502 33.63 3.22 -15.60
CA HIS A 502 32.99 3.44 -14.30
C HIS A 502 33.14 2.18 -13.44
N GLN A 503 34.04 2.24 -12.47
CA GLN A 503 34.00 1.30 -11.34
C GLN A 503 32.71 1.59 -10.56
N ALA A 504 31.87 0.57 -10.41
CA ALA A 504 30.72 0.67 -9.52
C ALA A 504 31.24 1.01 -8.12
N GLU A 505 30.75 2.11 -7.54
CA GLU A 505 30.89 2.27 -6.09
C GLU A 505 30.13 1.09 -5.45
N PRO A 506 30.74 0.34 -4.52
CA PRO A 506 30.04 -0.73 -3.85
C PRO A 506 28.79 -0.18 -3.17
N ASP A 507 27.69 -0.91 -3.25
CA ASP A 507 26.49 -0.59 -2.47
C ASP A 507 26.85 -0.46 -0.98
N ALA A 508 26.03 0.30 -0.24
CA ALA A 508 26.19 0.41 1.20
C ALA A 508 26.30 -0.98 1.84
N ALA A 509 27.33 -1.18 2.67
CA ALA A 509 27.53 -2.47 3.33
C ALA A 509 26.27 -2.84 4.12
N ALA A 510 25.67 -3.99 3.80
CA ALA A 510 24.53 -4.49 4.55
C ALA A 510 25.00 -5.14 5.85
N LEU A 511 24.26 -4.96 6.94
CA LEU A 511 24.54 -5.66 8.18
C LEU A 511 24.40 -7.17 8.00
N PRO A 512 25.33 -8.00 8.52
CA PRO A 512 25.12 -9.44 8.60
C PRO A 512 23.81 -9.77 9.31
N LEU A 513 23.11 -10.83 8.91
CA LEU A 513 21.78 -11.14 9.44
C LEU A 513 21.80 -11.42 10.96
N ASP A 514 22.89 -12.01 11.47
CA ASP A 514 23.12 -12.20 12.90
C ASP A 514 23.23 -10.86 13.65
N VAL A 515 23.91 -9.88 13.05
CA VAL A 515 24.06 -8.53 13.63
C VAL A 515 22.72 -7.81 13.67
N ALA A 516 21.94 -7.86 12.58
CA ALA A 516 20.60 -7.29 12.56
C ALA A 516 19.70 -7.92 13.64
N THR A 517 19.83 -9.24 13.84
CA THR A 517 19.11 -9.99 14.89
C THR A 517 19.52 -9.56 16.30
N LEU A 518 20.81 -9.35 16.54
CA LEU A 518 21.31 -8.84 17.83
C LEU A 518 20.85 -7.39 18.08
N LEU A 519 20.90 -6.52 17.07
CA LEU A 519 20.49 -5.12 17.18
C LEU A 519 19.00 -4.97 17.47
N ARG A 520 18.15 -5.86 16.94
CA ARG A 520 16.72 -5.91 17.29
C ARG A 520 16.46 -6.07 18.79
N GLN A 521 17.37 -6.73 19.50
CA GLN A 521 17.28 -6.99 20.95
C GLN A 521 18.02 -5.95 21.80
N ALA A 522 18.83 -5.10 21.17
CA ALA A 522 19.54 -4.04 21.87
C ALA A 522 18.54 -3.00 22.41
N SER A 523 18.90 -2.33 23.52
CA SER A 523 18.06 -1.27 24.10
C SER A 523 17.76 -0.19 23.03
N PRO A 524 16.51 0.31 22.92
CA PRO A 524 16.13 1.31 21.91
C PRO A 524 17.11 2.48 21.80
N GLY A 525 17.67 2.91 22.94
CA GLY A 525 18.70 3.96 23.01
C GLY A 525 20.05 3.69 22.33
N LEU A 526 20.39 2.48 21.89
CA LEU A 526 21.67 2.22 21.21
C LEU A 526 21.74 2.93 19.85
N LEU A 527 20.64 2.88 19.11
CA LEU A 527 20.43 3.66 17.89
C LEU A 527 19.72 4.99 18.17
N GLU A 528 18.96 5.10 19.28
CA GLU A 528 18.10 6.25 19.62
C GLU A 528 18.66 7.27 20.66
N SER A 529 19.87 7.08 21.21
CA SER A 529 20.39 7.99 22.26
C SER A 529 20.74 9.37 21.68
N GLY A 530 19.77 10.31 21.74
CA GLY A 530 19.93 11.72 21.35
C GLY A 530 18.71 12.37 20.70
N PHE A 531 17.58 11.68 20.58
CA PHE A 531 16.45 12.14 19.76
C PHE A 531 15.70 13.32 20.40
N LYS A 532 15.87 14.51 19.83
CA LYS A 532 14.78 15.49 19.71
C LYS A 532 14.23 15.35 18.30
N ALA A 533 12.91 15.19 18.17
CA ALA A 533 12.22 15.08 16.90
C ALA A 533 12.66 16.21 15.94
N GLY A 534 13.18 15.83 14.76
CA GLY A 534 13.57 16.79 13.72
C GLY A 534 14.78 16.45 12.84
N ARG A 535 15.50 15.33 13.04
CA ARG A 535 16.66 14.96 12.20
C ARG A 535 16.80 13.46 11.94
N GLN A 536 15.95 12.90 11.08
CA GLN A 536 16.01 11.50 10.62
C GLN A 536 17.34 11.15 9.92
N GLY A 537 17.98 12.13 9.26
CA GLY A 537 19.28 11.92 8.60
C GLY A 537 20.45 11.55 9.52
N GLN A 538 20.36 11.82 10.84
CA GLN A 538 21.41 11.43 11.80
C GLN A 538 21.30 9.95 12.23
N PHE A 539 20.11 9.35 12.15
CA PHE A 539 19.94 7.91 12.38
C PHE A 539 20.60 7.11 11.26
N GLU A 540 20.35 7.52 10.02
CA GLU A 540 20.87 6.85 8.83
C GLU A 540 22.39 6.96 8.73
N ALA A 541 22.96 8.14 9.00
CA ALA A 541 24.41 8.32 9.06
C ALA A 541 25.06 7.44 10.13
N ARG A 542 24.44 7.34 11.32
CA ARG A 542 24.96 6.49 12.40
C ARG A 542 24.82 4.99 12.09
N ARG A 543 23.73 4.59 11.43
CA ARG A 543 23.54 3.23 10.92
C ARG A 543 24.60 2.87 9.88
N GLN A 544 24.84 3.76 8.92
CA GLN A 544 25.85 3.56 7.89
C GLN A 544 27.24 3.42 8.51
N LEU A 545 27.60 4.31 9.46
CA LEU A 545 28.86 4.19 10.21
C LEU A 545 29.00 2.83 10.91
N ILE A 546 27.92 2.34 11.53
CA ILE A 546 27.92 1.02 12.17
C ILE A 546 28.12 -0.08 11.12
N ALA A 547 27.41 -0.01 10.00
CA ALA A 547 27.50 -0.99 8.94
C ALA A 547 28.90 -1.02 8.30
N ASP A 548 29.49 0.14 8.04
CA ASP A 548 30.85 0.26 7.50
C ASP A 548 31.87 -0.35 8.46
N VAL A 549 31.81 -0.04 9.75
CA VAL A 549 32.74 -0.61 10.74
C VAL A 549 32.55 -2.11 10.91
N ILE A 550 31.30 -2.60 10.91
CA ILE A 550 31.03 -4.04 11.01
C ILE A 550 31.47 -4.77 9.74
N SER A 551 31.40 -4.13 8.58
CA SER A 551 31.87 -4.71 7.31
C SER A 551 33.39 -4.96 7.34
N GLU A 552 34.17 -4.12 8.02
CA GLU A 552 35.61 -4.33 8.22
C GLU A 552 35.94 -5.55 9.10
N TRP A 553 34.96 -6.06 9.86
CA TRP A 553 35.17 -7.18 10.78
C TRP A 553 35.04 -8.56 10.12
N ASP A 554 34.61 -8.61 8.85
CA ASP A 554 34.46 -9.86 8.07
C ASP A 554 33.77 -10.98 8.87
N LEU A 555 32.65 -10.63 9.53
CA LEU A 555 31.94 -11.56 10.40
C LEU A 555 31.22 -12.63 9.55
N PRO A 556 31.51 -13.92 9.73
CA PRO A 556 30.78 -14.97 9.03
C PRO A 556 29.33 -15.06 9.55
N GLU A 557 28.38 -15.27 8.64
CA GLU A 557 27.00 -15.57 9.03
C GLU A 557 26.90 -16.97 9.67
N SER A 558 26.11 -17.08 10.73
CA SER A 558 25.84 -18.33 11.42
C SER A 558 25.06 -19.31 10.54
N GLU A 559 25.12 -20.61 10.87
CA GLU A 559 24.32 -21.61 10.16
C GLU A 559 22.80 -21.33 10.26
N ASN A 560 22.36 -20.70 11.34
CA ASN A 560 20.96 -20.28 11.48
C ASN A 560 20.63 -19.11 10.54
N ALA A 561 21.51 -18.12 10.41
CA ALA A 561 21.35 -17.01 9.47
C ALA A 561 21.31 -17.52 8.02
N LYS A 562 22.21 -18.44 7.64
CA LYS A 562 22.20 -19.09 6.32
C LYS A 562 20.90 -19.84 6.06
N ARG A 563 20.43 -20.64 7.02
CA ARG A 563 19.15 -21.35 6.92
C ARG A 563 17.95 -20.41 6.84
N ALA A 564 18.00 -19.27 7.51
CA ALA A 564 16.96 -18.24 7.43
C ALA A 564 16.95 -17.58 6.04
N ALA A 565 18.11 -17.22 5.51
CA ALA A 565 18.23 -16.67 4.15
C ALA A 565 17.70 -17.67 3.10
N GLU A 566 18.06 -18.95 3.22
CA GLU A 566 17.56 -20.01 2.34
C GLU A 566 16.05 -20.22 2.46
N LEU A 567 15.48 -20.12 3.67
CA LEU A 567 14.03 -20.18 3.86
C LEU A 567 13.31 -19.00 3.19
N VAL A 568 13.86 -17.78 3.30
CA VAL A 568 13.33 -16.60 2.58
C VAL A 568 13.44 -16.79 1.07
N HIS A 569 14.52 -17.40 0.58
CA HIS A 569 14.69 -17.75 -0.84
C HIS A 569 13.61 -18.72 -1.30
N ARG A 570 13.41 -19.85 -0.62
CA ARG A 570 12.34 -20.81 -0.94
C ARG A 570 10.96 -20.16 -0.92
N TYR A 571 10.66 -19.39 0.12
CA TYR A 571 9.40 -18.67 0.23
C TYR A 571 9.19 -17.71 -0.94
N ALA A 572 10.18 -16.87 -1.25
CA ALA A 572 10.07 -15.89 -2.32
C ALA A 572 9.96 -16.56 -3.70
N HIS A 573 10.70 -17.65 -3.95
CA HIS A 573 10.55 -18.42 -5.19
C HIS A 573 9.12 -18.93 -5.32
N ALA A 574 8.57 -19.56 -4.27
CA ALA A 574 7.21 -20.11 -4.30
C ALA A 574 6.13 -19.03 -4.45
N GLU A 575 6.33 -17.85 -3.85
CA GLU A 575 5.35 -16.77 -3.82
C GLU A 575 5.38 -15.88 -5.07
N PHE A 576 6.56 -15.52 -5.57
CA PHE A 576 6.70 -14.47 -6.59
C PHE A 576 7.12 -15.00 -7.97
N GLU A 577 7.85 -16.12 -8.06
CA GLU A 577 8.53 -16.47 -9.32
C GLU A 577 7.56 -16.79 -10.46
N ALA A 578 6.42 -17.42 -10.14
CA ALA A 578 5.35 -17.65 -11.11
C ALA A 578 4.85 -16.34 -11.75
N SER A 579 4.78 -15.26 -10.98
CA SER A 579 4.42 -13.93 -11.50
C SER A 579 5.59 -13.27 -12.24
N ASN A 580 6.83 -13.50 -11.81
CA ASN A 580 8.03 -12.94 -12.44
C ASN A 580 8.22 -13.47 -13.87
N HIS A 581 7.82 -14.71 -14.19
CA HIS A 581 7.91 -15.23 -15.56
C HIS A 581 7.21 -14.33 -16.60
N SER A 582 6.06 -13.74 -16.25
CA SER A 582 5.39 -12.79 -17.14
C SER A 582 6.21 -11.52 -17.38
N LEU A 583 7.03 -11.10 -16.40
CA LEU A 583 7.94 -9.95 -16.55
C LEU A 583 9.17 -10.30 -17.39
N LEU A 584 9.72 -11.51 -17.22
CA LEU A 584 10.83 -12.02 -18.02
C LEU A 584 10.49 -12.01 -19.51
N GLU A 585 9.31 -12.54 -19.85
CA GLU A 585 8.79 -12.54 -21.22
C GLU A 585 8.51 -11.12 -21.72
N ALA A 586 7.82 -10.31 -20.92
CA ALA A 586 7.45 -8.93 -21.24
C ALA A 586 8.65 -8.01 -21.56
N TYR A 587 9.70 -8.08 -20.75
CA TYR A 587 10.87 -7.23 -20.88
C TYR A 587 12.06 -7.90 -21.59
N GLY A 588 11.92 -9.18 -21.96
CA GLY A 588 12.97 -9.93 -22.65
C GLY A 588 14.28 -10.04 -21.86
N TRP A 589 14.20 -10.16 -20.53
CA TRP A 589 15.41 -10.32 -19.70
C TRP A 589 16.10 -11.64 -20.07
N ALA A 590 17.43 -11.62 -20.22
CA ALA A 590 18.23 -12.77 -20.64
C ALA A 590 18.44 -13.79 -19.51
N THR A 591 17.35 -14.22 -18.86
CA THR A 591 17.36 -15.21 -17.78
C THR A 591 16.04 -15.98 -17.75
N ASP A 592 16.09 -17.25 -17.35
CA ASP A 592 14.89 -18.09 -17.18
C ASP A 592 14.17 -17.82 -15.86
N HIS A 593 14.88 -17.22 -14.89
CA HIS A 593 14.36 -16.97 -13.54
C HIS A 593 14.83 -15.63 -12.99
N LEU A 594 13.95 -14.86 -12.36
CA LEU A 594 14.36 -13.70 -11.56
C LEU A 594 14.85 -14.16 -10.17
N ILE A 595 14.10 -15.07 -9.54
CA ILE A 595 14.48 -15.78 -8.32
C ILE A 595 14.93 -17.19 -8.73
N PRO A 596 16.25 -17.50 -8.65
CA PRO A 596 16.75 -18.83 -8.99
C PRO A 596 16.05 -19.95 -8.23
N GLU A 597 16.07 -21.18 -8.76
CA GLU A 597 15.57 -22.35 -8.03
C GLU A 597 16.36 -22.53 -6.72
N PRO A 598 15.68 -22.61 -5.56
CA PRO A 598 16.33 -22.76 -4.27
C PRO A 598 16.82 -24.20 -4.06
N ASP A 599 17.67 -24.41 -3.04
CA ASP A 599 18.10 -25.77 -2.71
C ASP A 599 16.91 -26.56 -2.13
N THR A 600 16.62 -27.70 -2.77
CA THR A 600 15.52 -28.61 -2.43
C THR A 600 15.86 -29.56 -1.29
N SER A 601 17.09 -29.52 -0.75
CA SER A 601 17.55 -30.40 0.32
C SER A 601 16.88 -30.15 1.68
N ALA A 602 16.24 -28.98 1.87
CA ALA A 602 15.58 -28.58 3.11
C ALA A 602 14.07 -28.33 2.92
N ASP A 603 13.26 -28.81 3.88
CA ASP A 603 11.80 -28.79 3.78
C ASP A 603 11.17 -27.45 4.20
N GLY A 604 10.19 -27.00 3.40
CA GLY A 604 9.18 -26.01 3.80
C GLY A 604 9.44 -24.55 3.36
N THR A 605 8.33 -23.79 3.31
CA THR A 605 8.25 -22.35 2.98
C THR A 605 7.58 -21.55 4.11
N GLU A 606 7.40 -22.16 5.27
CA GLU A 606 6.64 -21.59 6.38
C GLU A 606 7.46 -20.50 7.09
N LEU A 607 7.05 -19.24 6.94
CA LEU A 607 7.78 -18.07 7.47
C LEU A 607 7.94 -18.10 8.99
N GLU A 608 7.04 -18.76 9.73
CA GLU A 608 7.12 -18.95 11.19
C GLU A 608 8.47 -19.56 11.63
N GLN A 609 9.10 -20.36 10.78
CA GLN A 609 10.41 -20.94 11.08
C GLN A 609 11.50 -19.86 11.17
N LEU A 610 11.34 -18.72 10.51
CA LEU A 610 12.28 -17.59 10.61
C LEU A 610 12.37 -17.05 12.03
N ASP A 611 11.24 -17.04 12.76
CA ASP A 611 11.21 -16.49 14.11
C ASP A 611 12.06 -17.32 15.08
N ALA A 612 12.13 -18.63 14.85
CA ALA A 612 12.99 -19.54 15.60
C ALA A 612 14.44 -19.50 15.12
N LEU A 613 14.69 -19.43 13.80
CA LEU A 613 16.05 -19.36 13.24
C LEU A 613 16.75 -18.05 13.63
N LEU A 614 16.00 -16.96 13.68
CA LEU A 614 16.47 -15.63 14.09
C LEU A 614 16.11 -15.32 15.55
N ALA A 615 15.86 -16.36 16.34
CA ALA A 615 15.82 -16.24 17.80
C ALA A 615 17.24 -16.20 18.37
N PRO A 616 17.51 -15.38 19.40
CA PRO A 616 18.84 -15.30 19.99
C PRO A 616 19.22 -16.62 20.68
N ALA A 617 20.46 -17.08 20.48
CA ALA A 617 20.99 -18.28 21.12
C ALA A 617 21.38 -18.05 22.60
N ASP A 618 21.86 -16.84 22.97
CA ASP A 618 22.17 -16.44 24.36
C ASP A 618 22.16 -14.88 24.51
N PRO A 619 21.06 -14.26 24.97
CA PRO A 619 20.84 -12.81 24.84
C PRO A 619 21.80 -11.87 25.59
N PRO A 620 22.14 -12.04 26.87
CA PRO A 620 22.75 -10.94 27.64
C PRO A 620 24.19 -10.63 27.23
N LEU A 621 25.05 -11.65 27.10
CA LEU A 621 26.50 -11.44 26.93
C LEU A 621 26.87 -10.90 25.53
N ALA A 622 26.24 -11.44 24.48
CA ALA A 622 26.48 -11.01 23.11
C ALA A 622 25.95 -9.59 22.85
N ILE A 623 24.78 -9.25 23.41
CA ILE A 623 24.20 -7.91 23.32
C ILE A 623 25.05 -6.91 24.10
N ASP A 624 25.51 -7.25 25.31
CA ASP A 624 26.37 -6.36 26.10
C ASP A 624 27.72 -6.09 25.41
N TYR A 625 28.32 -7.12 24.80
CA TYR A 625 29.57 -6.96 24.06
C TYR A 625 29.39 -6.13 22.78
N LEU A 626 28.38 -6.43 21.97
CA LEU A 626 28.08 -5.66 20.76
C LEU A 626 27.74 -4.20 21.12
N THR A 627 26.94 -4.00 22.15
CA THR A 627 26.59 -2.67 22.68
C THR A 627 27.84 -1.91 23.12
N ALA A 628 28.73 -2.55 23.89
CA ALA A 628 29.98 -1.94 24.34
C ALA A 628 30.91 -1.57 23.17
N ALA A 629 31.03 -2.46 22.18
CA ALA A 629 31.83 -2.22 20.99
C ALA A 629 31.28 -1.06 20.16
N LEU A 630 29.97 -1.03 19.89
CA LEU A 630 29.31 0.03 19.14
C LEU A 630 29.36 1.39 19.87
N VAL A 631 29.15 1.40 21.20
CA VAL A 631 29.31 2.62 22.01
C VAL A 631 30.75 3.14 21.96
N HIS A 632 31.75 2.25 21.97
CA HIS A 632 33.15 2.64 21.86
C HIS A 632 33.48 3.23 20.49
N ILE A 633 32.98 2.61 19.41
CA ILE A 633 33.14 3.09 18.04
C ILE A 633 32.54 4.48 17.88
N VAL A 634 31.26 4.66 18.20
CA VAL A 634 30.56 5.94 18.04
C VAL A 634 31.27 7.06 18.82
N LYS A 635 31.69 6.80 20.07
CA LYS A 635 32.42 7.78 20.89
C LYS A 635 33.78 8.17 20.31
N ASN A 636 34.44 7.28 19.57
CA ASN A 636 35.74 7.54 18.97
C ASN A 636 35.63 8.21 17.60
N THR A 637 34.60 7.90 16.82
CA THR A 637 34.30 8.60 15.55
C THR A 637 33.92 10.06 15.82
N ASP A 638 33.04 10.33 16.79
CA ASP A 638 32.69 11.69 17.24
C ASP A 638 33.91 12.51 17.70
N ARG A 639 34.96 11.85 18.21
CA ARG A 639 36.20 12.51 18.64
C ARG A 639 37.16 12.79 17.49
N ARG A 640 37.11 12.00 16.41
CA ARG A 640 37.91 12.22 15.19
C ARG A 640 37.33 13.35 14.35
N GLU A 641 36.02 13.46 14.24
CA GLU A 641 35.36 14.56 13.48
C GLU A 641 35.46 15.93 14.18
N ARG A 642 35.65 15.96 15.50
CA ARG A 642 35.84 17.20 16.28
C ARG A 642 37.29 17.72 16.34
N ARG A 643 38.25 16.98 15.78
CA ARG A 643 39.66 17.37 15.68
C ARG A 643 39.99 17.75 14.26
#